data_AF-A0A4V5UYV6-F1
#
_entry.id   AF-A0A4V5UYV6-F1
#
_cell.length_a   1.000
_cell.length_b   1.000
_cell.length_c   1.000
_cell.angle_alpha   90.00
_cell.angle_beta   90.00
_cell.angle_gamma   90.00
#
_symmetry.space_group_name_H-M   'P 1'
#
loop_
_entity.id
_entity.type
_entity.pdbx_description
1 polymer ?
#
loop_
_entity_poly.entity_id
_entity_poly.type
_entity_poly.pdbx_seq_one_letter_code
_entity_poly.pdbx_strand_id
1 'polypeptide(L)'
;MTDTTLPRRLTAPPPGWTTSADVVVVGSGIAGLTVALRYTELTPAGRVLVVTKDVLSAGSTQWAQGGIAAVLAPGDTPDEHLSDTLLAGAGLCDEEAVRVLVTEGPDALKRLMEHGARFDRDDRGELQLTREGGHRRNRIVHAGGDATGAEVQRALIEAAAHEPRIEIIEHALVLDLLTDAQGRACGITLHVMGEGARDGVGAVRAGAVVLASGGMGQVYASTTNPLVSTGDGVALALRAGAVVRDLEFVQFHPTVLWLGHESTGQQPLVSEAVRGEGAVLIDSTGERFMAGVHELADLAPRDVVAKAIMRRMAETGDDHVYLDARSFGEEKWQARFPTILAVCREHGIDPVTEPIPVAPAAHYASGGVRTDLFGRTSVPGLYACGETACTGVHGANRLASNSLLEGLVYAERIASDLITPRAVPGADVSDVQSGLIDPRTRGRVQAFMSRGAGVLRSVESLSGVAKALRDAQWTPIAVEPCLEAWEATNLHTVATALTRAASARQETRGSHWREDFPDRRDDTWLGHLDITLTEKGELVMEHVPHVSADADLLAAGLDPAEIHTLIETAFREDLSTGEDVTSAATIPAGQKAVGDIVARRSGVVAGLPVAAAAFRYAGLEVELRVKDGDQVSYGDVLMTVKGETRELLTVERTALNLLTHLSGIATATAQWVRAIDGTGARVRDTRKTHPGLRSLEKYAVRCGGGVNHRIGLYDAALIKDNHVVAAGGVTEAFRAVRKAYPDILIEVEVDRIDQIEPVLAEGAEEILLDNFTVPQLKEAVELVAGRARLESSGGLTLDTARAVAETGVDFLAVGALTHSSPALDIALDLRGA
;
A
#
# COMPACT_ATOMS: atom_id res chain seq x y z
N MET A 1 -29.19 1.60 -2.31
CA MET A 1 -28.54 0.51 -3.08
C MET A 1 -28.69 -0.84 -2.36
N THR A 2 -29.87 -1.15 -1.80
CA THR A 2 -30.01 -2.14 -0.70
C THR A 2 -30.66 -3.48 -1.04
N ASP A 3 -31.07 -3.74 -2.28
CA ASP A 3 -32.05 -4.82 -2.55
C ASP A 3 -31.47 -6.08 -3.21
N THR A 4 -30.16 -6.33 -3.15
CA THR A 4 -29.55 -7.55 -3.72
C THR A 4 -29.36 -8.60 -2.62
N THR A 5 -30.22 -9.63 -2.58
CA THR A 5 -30.07 -10.76 -1.65
C THR A 5 -29.26 -11.88 -2.31
N LEU A 6 -28.12 -12.26 -1.72
CA LEU A 6 -27.23 -13.30 -2.23
C LEU A 6 -27.46 -14.64 -1.51
N PRO A 7 -27.35 -15.78 -2.20
CA PRO A 7 -27.49 -17.09 -1.57
C PRO A 7 -26.35 -17.36 -0.59
N ARG A 8 -26.64 -18.02 0.54
CA ARG A 8 -25.64 -18.43 1.53
C ARG A 8 -25.08 -19.84 1.30
N ARG A 9 -25.65 -20.56 0.33
CA ARG A 9 -25.16 -21.86 -0.13
C ARG A 9 -25.51 -22.01 -1.61
N LEU A 10 -24.71 -22.74 -2.36
CA LEU A 10 -25.07 -23.11 -3.71
C LEU A 10 -26.10 -24.24 -3.67
N THR A 11 -27.16 -24.12 -4.48
CA THR A 11 -28.07 -25.27 -4.66
C THR A 11 -27.29 -26.39 -5.37
N ALA A 12 -27.21 -27.55 -4.73
CA ALA A 12 -26.51 -28.71 -5.26
C ALA A 12 -27.16 -30.00 -4.72
N PRO A 13 -27.04 -31.14 -5.44
CA PRO A 13 -27.39 -32.45 -4.90
C PRO A 13 -26.68 -32.76 -3.57
N PRO A 14 -27.25 -33.61 -2.69
CA PRO A 14 -26.55 -34.05 -1.50
C PRO A 14 -25.27 -34.83 -1.86
N PRO A 15 -24.22 -34.80 -1.03
CA PRO A 15 -22.99 -35.56 -1.27
C PRO A 15 -23.25 -37.05 -1.48
N GLY A 16 -22.86 -37.58 -2.65
CA GLY A 16 -22.94 -39.01 -2.97
C GLY A 16 -21.77 -39.82 -2.40
N TRP A 17 -20.70 -39.14 -1.97
CA TRP A 17 -19.52 -39.74 -1.35
C TRP A 17 -18.91 -38.80 -0.31
N THR A 18 -18.11 -39.35 0.60
CA THR A 18 -17.41 -38.58 1.64
C THR A 18 -16.00 -39.14 1.87
N THR A 19 -15.03 -38.24 2.07
CA THR A 19 -13.65 -38.59 2.48
C THR A 19 -13.18 -37.71 3.64
N SER A 20 -11.99 -37.96 4.17
CA SER A 20 -11.43 -37.19 5.28
C SER A 20 -9.93 -36.98 5.16
N ALA A 21 -9.47 -35.80 5.59
CA ALA A 21 -8.07 -35.40 5.65
C ALA A 21 -7.80 -34.58 6.92
N ASP A 22 -6.55 -34.34 7.29
CA ASP A 22 -6.25 -33.42 8.40
C ASP A 22 -6.44 -31.97 7.93
N VAL A 23 -6.00 -31.71 6.70
CA VAL A 23 -6.09 -30.42 6.02
C VAL A 23 -6.63 -30.64 4.61
N VAL A 24 -7.60 -29.83 4.21
CA VAL A 24 -7.98 -29.71 2.79
C VAL A 24 -7.51 -28.35 2.27
N VAL A 25 -6.77 -28.37 1.17
CA VAL A 25 -6.27 -27.18 0.47
C VAL A 25 -7.05 -27.01 -0.83
N VAL A 26 -7.69 -25.86 -1.00
CA VAL A 26 -8.48 -25.52 -2.18
C VAL A 26 -7.65 -24.65 -3.11
N GLY A 27 -7.11 -25.26 -4.17
CA GLY A 27 -6.25 -24.63 -5.16
C GLY A 27 -4.85 -25.22 -5.20
N SER A 28 -4.30 -25.34 -6.41
CA SER A 28 -3.00 -25.97 -6.72
C SER A 28 -1.95 -24.99 -7.26
N GLY A 29 -2.14 -23.68 -7.05
CA GLY A 29 -1.11 -22.69 -7.35
C GLY A 29 0.03 -22.71 -6.33
N ILE A 30 0.94 -21.73 -6.46
CA ILE A 30 2.11 -21.59 -5.58
C ILE A 30 1.75 -21.67 -4.09
N ALA A 31 0.73 -20.92 -3.65
CA ALA A 31 0.35 -20.89 -2.24
C ALA A 31 -0.19 -22.24 -1.74
N GLY A 32 -1.08 -22.88 -2.50
CA GLY A 32 -1.72 -24.13 -2.08
C GLY A 32 -0.75 -25.31 -2.02
N LEU A 33 0.09 -25.48 -3.05
CA LEU A 33 1.08 -26.56 -3.07
C LEU A 33 2.18 -26.33 -2.02
N THR A 34 2.58 -25.08 -1.77
CA THR A 34 3.53 -24.76 -0.69
C THR A 34 2.94 -25.10 0.69
N VAL A 35 1.66 -24.77 0.96
CA VAL A 35 1.00 -25.19 2.22
C VAL A 35 1.02 -26.71 2.36
N ALA A 36 0.64 -27.44 1.31
CA ALA A 36 0.53 -28.89 1.33
C ALA A 36 1.89 -29.56 1.63
N LEU A 37 2.93 -29.17 0.89
CA LEU A 37 4.30 -29.67 1.07
C LEU A 37 4.85 -29.31 2.44
N ARG A 38 4.73 -28.04 2.84
CA ARG A 38 5.28 -27.59 4.11
C ARG A 38 4.59 -28.25 5.30
N TYR A 39 3.28 -28.49 5.21
CA TYR A 39 2.56 -29.19 6.27
C TYR A 39 3.02 -30.65 6.42
N THR A 40 3.24 -31.37 5.33
CA THR A 40 3.71 -32.77 5.39
C THR A 40 5.16 -32.88 5.88
N GLU A 41 6.00 -31.87 5.64
CA GLU A 41 7.34 -31.77 6.24
C GLU A 41 7.29 -31.58 7.75
N LEU A 42 6.43 -30.68 8.22
CA LEU A 42 6.33 -30.32 9.64
C LEU A 42 5.51 -31.34 10.45
N THR A 43 4.64 -32.10 9.79
CA THR A 43 3.72 -33.06 10.43
C THR A 43 3.91 -34.45 9.84
N PRO A 44 4.81 -35.29 10.41
CA PRO A 44 5.17 -36.59 9.82
C PRO A 44 3.99 -37.54 9.54
N ALA A 45 2.95 -37.51 10.39
CA ALA A 45 1.75 -38.33 10.24
C ALA A 45 0.56 -37.61 9.55
N GLY A 46 0.76 -36.36 9.13
CA GLY A 46 -0.29 -35.53 8.55
C GLY A 46 -0.66 -35.94 7.13
N ARG A 47 -1.94 -35.85 6.79
CA ARG A 47 -2.51 -36.09 5.47
C ARG A 47 -3.18 -34.83 4.93
N VAL A 48 -2.86 -34.50 3.70
CA VAL A 48 -3.41 -33.33 2.99
C VAL A 48 -4.21 -33.80 1.80
N LEU A 49 -5.39 -33.21 1.60
CA LEU A 49 -6.13 -33.32 0.35
C LEU A 49 -6.06 -31.99 -0.39
N VAL A 50 -5.45 -31.97 -1.57
CA VAL A 50 -5.48 -30.82 -2.48
C VAL A 50 -6.62 -31.00 -3.47
N VAL A 51 -7.47 -29.99 -3.58
CA VAL A 51 -8.59 -29.95 -4.53
C VAL A 51 -8.34 -28.82 -5.51
N THR A 52 -8.40 -29.10 -6.81
CA THR A 52 -8.23 -28.09 -7.84
C THR A 52 -9.29 -28.25 -8.93
N LYS A 53 -9.76 -27.11 -9.44
CA LYS A 53 -10.91 -27.02 -10.35
C LYS A 53 -10.63 -27.59 -11.74
N ASP A 54 -9.38 -27.65 -12.14
CA ASP A 54 -8.95 -28.17 -13.43
C ASP A 54 -7.72 -29.05 -13.20
N VAL A 55 -6.83 -29.19 -14.16
CA VAL A 55 -5.52 -29.80 -13.95
C VAL A 55 -4.64 -28.92 -13.03
N LEU A 56 -3.66 -29.54 -12.38
CA LEU A 56 -2.79 -28.89 -11.39
C LEU A 56 -2.13 -27.59 -11.90
N SER A 57 -1.83 -27.52 -13.20
CA SER A 57 -1.09 -26.42 -13.82
C SER A 57 -1.98 -25.29 -14.41
N ALA A 58 -3.31 -25.39 -14.28
CA ALA A 58 -4.25 -24.46 -14.91
C ALA A 58 -4.36 -23.07 -14.24
N GLY A 59 -3.75 -22.86 -13.06
CA GLY A 59 -3.84 -21.61 -12.30
C GLY A 59 -2.94 -20.47 -12.80
N SER A 60 -3.14 -19.25 -12.26
CA SER A 60 -2.36 -18.05 -12.62
C SER A 60 -0.86 -18.19 -12.40
N THR A 61 -0.42 -19.03 -11.45
CA THR A 61 1.00 -19.24 -11.13
C THR A 61 1.81 -19.63 -12.37
N GLN A 62 1.31 -20.50 -13.24
CA GLN A 62 2.02 -20.93 -14.45
C GLN A 62 2.32 -19.77 -15.41
N TRP A 63 1.45 -18.75 -15.42
CA TRP A 63 1.49 -17.64 -16.37
C TRP A 63 2.27 -16.43 -15.87
N ALA A 64 2.85 -16.50 -14.65
CA ALA A 64 3.64 -15.40 -14.12
C ALA A 64 4.97 -15.27 -14.89
N GLN A 65 5.23 -14.07 -15.41
CA GLN A 65 6.42 -13.81 -16.25
C GLN A 65 7.57 -13.18 -15.44
N GLY A 66 7.29 -12.04 -14.79
CA GLY A 66 8.29 -11.13 -14.21
C GLY A 66 9.28 -11.77 -13.24
N GLY A 67 8.78 -12.36 -12.15
CA GLY A 67 9.61 -13.12 -11.22
C GLY A 67 9.09 -13.13 -9.79
N ILE A 68 9.98 -13.50 -8.86
CA ILE A 68 9.74 -13.45 -7.41
C ILE A 68 10.69 -12.41 -6.81
N ALA A 69 10.15 -11.39 -6.14
CA ALA A 69 10.98 -10.43 -5.40
C ALA A 69 11.52 -11.10 -4.12
N ALA A 70 12.82 -11.02 -3.85
CA ALA A 70 13.42 -11.43 -2.58
C ALA A 70 14.74 -10.69 -2.36
N VAL A 71 15.02 -10.29 -1.12
CA VAL A 71 16.27 -9.60 -0.76
C VAL A 71 17.41 -10.62 -0.66
N LEU A 72 18.15 -10.78 -1.75
CA LEU A 72 19.23 -11.77 -1.88
C LEU A 72 20.62 -11.14 -2.07
N ALA A 73 20.67 -9.91 -2.58
CA ALA A 73 21.93 -9.24 -2.88
C ALA A 73 22.54 -8.59 -1.61
N PRO A 74 23.87 -8.61 -1.44
CA PRO A 74 24.52 -8.00 -0.26
C PRO A 74 24.29 -6.48 -0.09
N GLY A 75 23.89 -5.79 -1.16
CA GLY A 75 23.63 -4.34 -1.16
C GLY A 75 22.15 -3.97 -1.14
N ASP A 76 21.28 -4.93 -0.85
CA ASP A 76 19.83 -4.75 -0.72
C ASP A 76 19.39 -5.15 0.69
N THR A 77 18.33 -4.54 1.22
CA THR A 77 17.83 -4.80 2.59
C THR A 77 16.32 -5.03 2.63
N PRO A 78 15.81 -5.78 3.63
CA PRO A 78 14.38 -5.91 3.88
C PRO A 78 13.69 -4.55 4.06
N ASP A 79 14.33 -3.57 4.73
CA ASP A 79 13.76 -2.24 4.93
C ASP A 79 13.62 -1.44 3.62
N GLU A 80 14.56 -1.60 2.67
CA GLU A 80 14.42 -1.01 1.33
C GLU A 80 13.24 -1.65 0.57
N HIS A 81 13.04 -2.98 0.68
CA HIS A 81 11.87 -3.66 0.08
C HIS A 81 10.55 -3.26 0.74
N LEU A 82 10.56 -3.11 2.07
CA LEU A 82 9.43 -2.63 2.87
C LEU A 82 9.00 -1.26 2.36
N SER A 83 9.95 -0.30 2.27
CA SER A 83 9.68 1.05 1.75
C SER A 83 9.07 1.02 0.34
N ASP A 84 9.64 0.24 -0.58
CA ASP A 84 9.13 0.10 -1.95
C ASP A 84 7.68 -0.44 -1.95
N THR A 85 7.38 -1.38 -1.06
CA THR A 85 6.05 -2.01 -0.97
C THR A 85 5.02 -1.08 -0.32
N LEU A 86 5.36 -0.39 0.77
CA LEU A 86 4.49 0.58 1.44
C LEU A 86 4.13 1.75 0.52
N LEU A 87 5.11 2.24 -0.25
CA LEU A 87 4.89 3.29 -1.25
C LEU A 87 3.91 2.82 -2.33
N ALA A 88 4.13 1.62 -2.86
CA ALA A 88 3.27 1.05 -3.91
C ALA A 88 1.82 0.83 -3.44
N GLY A 89 1.62 0.44 -2.17
CA GLY A 89 0.30 0.18 -1.59
C GLY A 89 -0.50 1.43 -1.19
N ALA A 90 0.03 2.63 -1.46
CA ALA A 90 -0.65 3.92 -1.32
C ALA A 90 -1.29 4.16 0.07
N GLY A 91 -0.56 3.78 1.12
CA GLY A 91 -0.89 4.05 2.52
C GLY A 91 -1.92 3.11 3.16
N LEU A 92 -2.30 2.01 2.49
CA LEU A 92 -3.19 0.98 3.05
C LEU A 92 -2.49 -0.37 3.27
N CYS A 93 -1.16 -0.42 3.15
CA CYS A 93 -0.42 -1.62 3.56
C CYS A 93 -0.48 -1.78 5.07
N ASP A 94 -0.68 -3.00 5.56
CA ASP A 94 -0.33 -3.36 6.92
C ASP A 94 1.20 -3.53 6.99
N GLU A 95 1.86 -2.65 7.74
CA GLU A 95 3.32 -2.64 7.81
C GLU A 95 3.89 -3.93 8.38
N GLU A 96 3.24 -4.52 9.39
CA GLU A 96 3.72 -5.78 9.98
C GLU A 96 3.60 -6.92 8.97
N ALA A 97 2.51 -6.95 8.21
CA ALA A 97 2.31 -7.92 7.13
C ALA A 97 3.39 -7.79 6.02
N VAL A 98 3.76 -6.56 5.65
CA VAL A 98 4.84 -6.31 4.68
C VAL A 98 6.20 -6.67 5.27
N ARG A 99 6.46 -6.34 6.54
CA ARG A 99 7.72 -6.69 7.22
C ARG A 99 7.93 -8.20 7.25
N VAL A 100 6.89 -8.96 7.58
CA VAL A 100 6.88 -10.43 7.47
C VAL A 100 7.25 -10.88 6.06
N LEU A 101 6.59 -10.34 5.03
CA LEU A 101 6.85 -10.69 3.64
C LEU A 101 8.33 -10.50 3.25
N VAL A 102 8.89 -9.33 3.53
CA VAL A 102 10.23 -8.97 3.04
C VAL A 102 11.36 -9.62 3.84
N THR A 103 11.13 -9.89 5.13
CA THR A 103 12.11 -10.54 5.99
C THR A 103 12.13 -12.07 5.81
N GLU A 104 10.97 -12.70 5.65
CA GLU A 104 10.87 -14.17 5.49
C GLU A 104 11.00 -14.62 4.03
N GLY A 105 10.88 -13.69 3.09
CA GLY A 105 10.93 -13.93 1.64
C GLY A 105 12.15 -14.71 1.15
N PRO A 106 13.40 -14.35 1.54
CA PRO A 106 14.61 -15.07 1.12
C PRO A 106 14.60 -16.56 1.51
N ASP A 107 14.16 -16.87 2.73
CA ASP A 107 14.08 -18.24 3.22
C ASP A 107 13.00 -19.05 2.50
N ALA A 108 11.86 -18.41 2.19
CA ALA A 108 10.78 -19.05 1.45
C ALA A 108 11.18 -19.37 0.01
N LEU A 109 11.90 -18.46 -0.65
CA LEU A 109 12.47 -18.71 -1.97
C LEU A 109 13.50 -19.85 -1.94
N LYS A 110 14.35 -19.91 -0.90
CA LYS A 110 15.33 -20.98 -0.76
C LYS A 110 14.65 -22.35 -0.66
N ARG A 111 13.58 -22.48 0.12
CA ARG A 111 12.80 -23.73 0.20
C ARG A 111 12.14 -24.11 -1.11
N LEU A 112 11.64 -23.13 -1.86
CA LEU A 112 11.14 -23.37 -3.22
C LEU A 112 12.24 -23.96 -4.14
N MET A 113 13.48 -23.48 -4.02
CA MET A 113 14.62 -24.06 -4.74
C MET A 113 14.96 -25.47 -4.25
N GLU A 114 14.82 -25.76 -2.95
CA GLU A 114 14.98 -27.10 -2.38
C GLU A 114 13.92 -28.09 -2.91
N HIS A 115 12.71 -27.60 -3.23
CA HIS A 115 11.67 -28.35 -3.96
C HIS A 115 11.92 -28.48 -5.47
N GLY A 116 13.07 -28.00 -5.96
CA GLY A 116 13.54 -28.25 -7.32
C GLY A 116 13.32 -27.11 -8.31
N ALA A 117 12.87 -25.93 -7.87
CA ALA A 117 12.79 -24.76 -8.74
C ALA A 117 14.18 -24.25 -9.14
N ARG A 118 14.36 -23.94 -10.42
CA ARG A 118 15.64 -23.52 -11.01
C ARG A 118 15.54 -22.11 -11.58
N PHE A 119 16.26 -21.18 -10.98
CA PHE A 119 16.32 -19.79 -11.44
C PHE A 119 17.57 -19.52 -12.28
N ASP A 120 17.48 -18.51 -13.14
CA ASP A 120 18.55 -18.12 -14.06
C ASP A 120 19.79 -17.65 -13.28
N ARG A 121 20.98 -18.05 -13.75
CA ARG A 121 22.26 -17.76 -13.10
C ARG A 121 23.22 -17.04 -14.05
N ASP A 122 24.08 -16.19 -13.53
CA ASP A 122 25.12 -15.50 -14.30
C ASP A 122 26.33 -16.43 -14.55
N ASP A 123 27.33 -15.91 -15.27
CA ASP A 123 28.56 -16.65 -15.60
C ASP A 123 29.38 -17.07 -14.36
N ARG A 124 29.09 -16.49 -13.19
CA ARG A 124 29.73 -16.81 -11.90
C ARG A 124 28.92 -17.85 -11.11
N GLY A 125 27.74 -18.22 -11.59
CA GLY A 125 26.83 -19.13 -10.93
C GLY A 125 25.93 -18.47 -9.88
N GLU A 126 25.93 -17.13 -9.77
CA GLU A 126 25.04 -16.39 -8.86
C GLU A 126 23.67 -16.19 -9.50
N LEU A 127 22.62 -16.01 -8.69
CA LEU A 127 21.28 -15.76 -9.21
C LEU A 127 21.25 -14.44 -10.00
N GLN A 128 20.69 -14.47 -11.21
CA GLN A 128 20.42 -13.24 -11.95
C GLN A 128 19.25 -12.49 -11.32
N LEU A 129 19.46 -11.21 -11.02
CA LEU A 129 18.46 -10.35 -10.41
C LEU A 129 18.10 -9.21 -11.36
N THR A 130 16.80 -9.03 -11.57
CA THR A 130 16.24 -7.94 -12.36
C THR A 130 15.41 -7.00 -11.47
N ARG A 131 14.81 -5.99 -12.10
CA ARG A 131 14.01 -4.95 -11.45
C ARG A 131 12.77 -4.67 -12.29
N GLU A 132 11.64 -4.54 -11.62
CA GLU A 132 10.35 -4.17 -12.20
C GLU A 132 9.83 -2.86 -11.59
N GLY A 133 8.70 -2.37 -12.10
CA GLY A 133 8.09 -1.12 -11.66
C GLY A 133 7.90 -1.04 -10.15
N GLY A 134 8.31 0.09 -9.55
CA GLY A 134 8.19 0.39 -8.13
C GLY A 134 9.36 -0.06 -7.25
N HIS A 135 10.22 -0.98 -7.73
CA HIS A 135 11.42 -1.39 -7.00
C HIS A 135 12.57 -0.41 -7.21
N ARG A 136 13.36 -0.13 -6.17
CA ARG A 136 14.59 0.69 -6.26
C ARG A 136 15.84 -0.16 -6.48
N ARG A 137 15.83 -1.43 -6.07
CA ARG A 137 16.93 -2.40 -6.18
C ARG A 137 16.63 -3.54 -7.17
N ASN A 138 17.69 -4.22 -7.62
CA ASN A 138 17.57 -5.45 -8.40
C ASN A 138 17.40 -6.62 -7.43
N ARG A 139 16.16 -7.10 -7.26
CA ARG A 139 15.80 -8.11 -6.25
C ARG A 139 14.88 -9.21 -6.78
N ILE A 140 14.62 -9.22 -8.08
CA ILE A 140 13.63 -10.12 -8.69
C ILE A 140 14.37 -11.27 -9.35
N VAL A 141 14.16 -12.49 -8.84
CA VAL A 141 14.64 -13.71 -9.50
C VAL A 141 13.67 -14.15 -10.58
N HIS A 142 14.21 -14.62 -11.69
CA HIS A 142 13.44 -15.12 -12.83
C HIS A 142 13.97 -16.46 -13.31
N ALA A 143 13.16 -17.17 -14.10
CA ALA A 143 13.55 -18.44 -14.73
C ALA A 143 13.14 -18.49 -16.19
N GLY A 144 14.04 -18.95 -17.06
CA GLY A 144 13.78 -19.10 -18.49
C GLY A 144 13.48 -17.78 -19.20
N GLY A 145 14.05 -16.67 -18.72
CA GLY A 145 13.74 -15.33 -19.23
C GLY A 145 12.40 -14.79 -18.70
N ASP A 146 11.30 -15.05 -19.40
CA ASP A 146 9.95 -14.54 -19.07
C ASP A 146 8.96 -15.64 -18.64
N ALA A 147 9.46 -16.78 -18.15
CA ALA A 147 8.67 -17.97 -17.83
C ALA A 147 8.77 -18.43 -16.36
N THR A 148 9.08 -17.51 -15.43
CA THR A 148 9.30 -17.84 -14.01
C THR A 148 8.19 -18.68 -13.39
N GLY A 149 6.94 -18.34 -13.68
CA GLY A 149 5.76 -19.01 -13.15
C GLY A 149 5.64 -20.47 -13.59
N ALA A 150 6.01 -20.78 -14.84
CA ALA A 150 5.97 -22.13 -15.37
C ALA A 150 6.98 -23.04 -14.66
N GLU A 151 8.19 -22.53 -14.38
CA GLU A 151 9.21 -23.27 -13.64
C GLU A 151 8.81 -23.51 -12.18
N VAL A 152 8.23 -22.49 -11.51
CA VAL A 152 7.73 -22.61 -10.15
C VAL A 152 6.61 -23.65 -10.06
N GLN A 153 5.64 -23.58 -10.97
CA GLN A 153 4.53 -24.53 -11.01
C GLN A 153 5.04 -25.95 -11.27
N ARG A 154 5.97 -26.13 -12.21
CA ARG A 154 6.60 -27.42 -12.53
C ARG A 154 7.24 -28.05 -11.29
N ALA A 155 8.08 -27.30 -10.58
CA ALA A 155 8.79 -27.78 -9.40
C ALA A 155 7.83 -28.21 -8.28
N LEU A 156 6.80 -27.40 -8.00
CA LEU A 156 5.82 -27.71 -6.95
C LEU A 156 4.93 -28.90 -7.29
N ILE A 157 4.50 -29.04 -8.55
CA ILE A 157 3.75 -30.21 -9.03
C ILE A 157 4.59 -31.47 -8.87
N GLU A 158 5.87 -31.41 -9.31
CA GLU A 158 6.78 -32.55 -9.18
C GLU A 158 6.99 -32.94 -7.72
N ALA A 159 7.23 -31.98 -6.83
CA ALA A 159 7.39 -32.24 -5.40
C ALA A 159 6.12 -32.85 -4.79
N ALA A 160 4.93 -32.31 -5.10
CA ALA A 160 3.67 -32.82 -4.58
C ALA A 160 3.36 -34.23 -5.08
N ALA A 161 3.66 -34.54 -6.34
CA ALA A 161 3.45 -35.87 -6.91
C ALA A 161 4.34 -36.95 -6.26
N HIS A 162 5.51 -36.57 -5.71
CA HIS A 162 6.41 -37.48 -5.01
C HIS A 162 6.09 -37.63 -3.51
N GLU A 163 5.08 -36.91 -2.99
CA GLU A 163 4.68 -36.97 -1.59
C GLU A 163 3.40 -37.80 -1.41
N PRO A 164 3.48 -39.07 -0.97
CA PRO A 164 2.32 -39.97 -0.89
C PRO A 164 1.25 -39.55 0.14
N ARG A 165 1.55 -38.61 1.03
CA ARG A 165 0.59 -38.06 2.01
C ARG A 165 -0.25 -36.90 1.47
N ILE A 166 0.08 -36.42 0.27
CA ILE A 166 -0.72 -35.44 -0.47
C ILE A 166 -1.58 -36.21 -1.47
N GLU A 167 -2.88 -36.24 -1.21
CA GLU A 167 -3.87 -36.72 -2.17
C GLU A 167 -4.36 -35.53 -3.01
N ILE A 168 -4.51 -35.72 -4.32
CA ILE A 168 -4.93 -34.67 -5.26
C ILE A 168 -6.23 -35.08 -5.93
N ILE A 169 -7.22 -34.17 -5.93
CA ILE A 169 -8.43 -34.26 -6.74
C ILE A 169 -8.41 -33.13 -7.76
N GLU A 170 -8.12 -33.47 -9.01
CA GLU A 170 -8.26 -32.57 -10.16
C GLU A 170 -9.71 -32.48 -10.64
N HIS A 171 -9.99 -31.49 -11.49
CA HIS A 171 -11.32 -31.28 -12.07
C HIS A 171 -12.44 -31.18 -11.02
N ALA A 172 -12.17 -30.51 -9.91
CA ALA A 172 -13.07 -30.43 -8.77
C ALA A 172 -13.38 -28.98 -8.36
N LEU A 173 -14.62 -28.55 -8.61
CA LEU A 173 -15.12 -27.26 -8.14
C LEU A 173 -15.56 -27.37 -6.69
N VAL A 174 -14.96 -26.58 -5.79
CA VAL A 174 -15.46 -26.45 -4.41
C VAL A 174 -16.73 -25.61 -4.41
N LEU A 175 -17.77 -26.11 -3.74
CA LEU A 175 -19.08 -25.48 -3.71
C LEU A 175 -19.27 -24.60 -2.47
N ASP A 176 -19.12 -25.18 -1.27
CA ASP A 176 -19.40 -24.49 -0.01
C ASP A 176 -18.57 -25.07 1.14
N LEU A 177 -18.38 -24.26 2.18
CA LEU A 177 -17.75 -24.65 3.44
C LEU A 177 -18.74 -25.43 4.32
N LEU A 178 -18.28 -26.53 4.92
CA LEU A 178 -19.00 -27.20 6.00
C LEU A 178 -18.63 -26.54 7.33
N THR A 179 -19.64 -26.22 8.16
CA THR A 179 -19.42 -25.58 9.46
C THR A 179 -20.11 -26.35 10.57
N ASP A 180 -19.41 -26.50 11.71
CA ASP A 180 -19.95 -27.16 12.89
C ASP A 180 -20.82 -26.22 13.74
N ALA A 181 -21.38 -26.75 14.83
CA ALA A 181 -22.25 -25.99 15.74
C ALA A 181 -21.56 -24.82 16.46
N GLN A 182 -20.23 -24.72 16.38
CA GLN A 182 -19.46 -23.60 16.92
C GLN A 182 -19.09 -22.59 15.81
N GLY A 183 -19.57 -22.78 14.58
CA GLY A 183 -19.24 -21.95 13.42
C GLY A 183 -17.82 -22.18 12.90
N ARG A 184 -17.17 -23.29 13.28
CA ARG A 184 -15.83 -23.64 12.80
C ARG A 184 -15.91 -24.41 11.50
N ALA A 185 -15.00 -24.12 10.57
CA ALA A 185 -14.77 -24.91 9.38
C ALA A 185 -14.46 -26.37 9.74
N CYS A 186 -15.24 -27.31 9.22
CA CYS A 186 -15.07 -28.75 9.45
C CYS A 186 -14.96 -29.56 8.15
N GLY A 187 -14.84 -28.88 7.00
CA GLY A 187 -14.72 -29.50 5.69
C GLY A 187 -15.30 -28.64 4.56
N ILE A 188 -15.48 -29.27 3.41
CA ILE A 188 -16.07 -28.65 2.21
C ILE A 188 -17.01 -29.62 1.50
N THR A 189 -17.96 -29.08 0.72
CA THR A 189 -18.60 -29.79 -0.39
C THR A 189 -17.95 -29.39 -1.71
N LEU A 190 -17.89 -30.32 -2.65
CA LEU A 190 -17.28 -30.13 -3.96
C LEU A 190 -18.02 -30.94 -5.02
N HIS A 191 -17.85 -30.56 -6.28
CA HIS A 191 -18.30 -31.31 -7.45
C HIS A 191 -17.09 -31.74 -8.27
N VAL A 192 -16.93 -33.05 -8.47
CA VAL A 192 -15.89 -33.61 -9.34
C VAL A 192 -16.47 -33.78 -10.74
N MET A 193 -15.75 -33.27 -11.74
CA MET A 193 -16.14 -33.26 -13.14
C MET A 193 -15.47 -34.44 -13.87
N GLY A 194 -16.29 -35.30 -14.49
CA GLY A 194 -15.82 -36.43 -15.28
C GLY A 194 -15.96 -37.79 -14.60
N GLU A 195 -15.93 -38.86 -15.41
CA GLU A 195 -16.09 -40.24 -14.93
C GLU A 195 -14.83 -40.74 -14.20
N GLY A 196 -14.98 -41.27 -12.98
CA GLY A 196 -13.86 -41.75 -12.17
C GLY A 196 -14.28 -42.44 -10.87
N ALA A 197 -13.32 -42.67 -9.97
CA ALA A 197 -13.59 -43.27 -8.65
C ALA A 197 -14.43 -42.34 -7.73
N ARG A 198 -14.41 -41.03 -8.03
CA ARG A 198 -15.27 -40.01 -7.43
C ARG A 198 -15.89 -39.24 -8.60
N ASP A 199 -17.21 -39.11 -8.58
CA ASP A 199 -17.98 -38.38 -9.58
C ASP A 199 -19.15 -37.68 -8.86
N GLY A 200 -19.60 -36.57 -9.41
CA GLY A 200 -20.70 -35.77 -8.87
C GLY A 200 -20.33 -35.04 -7.59
N VAL A 201 -21.36 -34.69 -6.81
CA VAL A 201 -21.18 -33.93 -5.56
C VAL A 201 -20.67 -34.85 -4.45
N GLY A 202 -19.65 -34.40 -3.73
CA GLY A 202 -19.08 -35.06 -2.57
C GLY A 202 -18.78 -34.12 -1.40
N ALA A 203 -18.28 -34.70 -0.32
CA ALA A 203 -17.86 -33.98 0.87
C ALA A 203 -16.47 -34.41 1.36
N VAL A 204 -15.68 -33.45 1.81
CA VAL A 204 -14.39 -33.68 2.48
C VAL A 204 -14.52 -33.18 3.91
N ARG A 205 -14.26 -34.04 4.89
CA ARG A 205 -14.18 -33.66 6.30
C ARG A 205 -12.74 -33.38 6.67
N ALA A 206 -12.45 -32.21 7.22
CA ALA A 206 -11.08 -31.80 7.54
C ALA A 206 -11.00 -30.96 8.81
N GLY A 207 -9.89 -31.07 9.53
CA GLY A 207 -9.62 -30.28 10.74
C GLY A 207 -9.34 -28.81 10.45
N ALA A 208 -8.94 -28.50 9.21
CA ALA A 208 -8.93 -27.16 8.67
C ALA A 208 -9.11 -27.15 7.16
N VAL A 209 -9.53 -25.99 6.65
CA VAL A 209 -9.68 -25.69 5.23
C VAL A 209 -8.77 -24.52 4.90
N VAL A 210 -7.97 -24.63 3.85
CA VAL A 210 -7.10 -23.55 3.36
C VAL A 210 -7.55 -23.13 1.97
N LEU A 211 -7.94 -21.87 1.81
CA LEU A 211 -8.31 -21.28 0.52
C LEU A 211 -7.07 -20.70 -0.17
N ALA A 212 -6.70 -21.29 -1.30
CA ALA A 212 -5.62 -20.87 -2.19
C ALA A 212 -6.10 -20.86 -3.66
N SER A 213 -7.37 -20.48 -3.87
CA SER A 213 -8.10 -20.65 -5.14
C SER A 213 -7.74 -19.66 -6.25
N GLY A 214 -6.83 -18.71 -5.98
CA GLY A 214 -6.48 -17.63 -6.91
C GLY A 214 -7.45 -16.45 -6.86
N GLY A 215 -7.30 -15.54 -7.83
CA GLY A 215 -8.04 -14.30 -7.89
C GLY A 215 -9.43 -14.37 -8.52
N MET A 216 -9.91 -13.19 -8.91
CA MET A 216 -11.26 -12.95 -9.40
C MET A 216 -11.30 -12.22 -10.76
N GLY A 217 -10.25 -12.34 -11.57
CA GLY A 217 -10.15 -11.64 -12.85
C GLY A 217 -11.29 -11.93 -13.83
N GLN A 218 -11.87 -13.14 -13.78
CA GLN A 218 -12.99 -13.53 -14.64
C GLN A 218 -14.31 -12.82 -14.28
N VAL A 219 -14.35 -11.99 -13.23
CA VAL A 219 -15.47 -11.04 -13.01
C VAL A 219 -15.55 -10.00 -14.13
N TYR A 220 -14.44 -9.74 -14.82
CA TYR A 220 -14.34 -8.84 -15.96
C TYR A 220 -14.42 -9.63 -17.29
N ALA A 221 -14.84 -8.94 -18.36
CA ALA A 221 -14.92 -9.55 -19.68
C ALA A 221 -13.54 -9.88 -20.26
N SER A 222 -12.52 -9.09 -19.93
CA SER A 222 -11.13 -9.29 -20.33
C SER A 222 -10.23 -9.26 -19.10
N THR A 223 -9.33 -10.23 -19.02
CA THR A 223 -8.36 -10.39 -17.93
C THR A 223 -7.13 -11.13 -18.42
N THR A 224 -6.00 -10.99 -17.74
CA THR A 224 -4.83 -11.87 -17.96
C THR A 224 -4.95 -13.19 -17.21
N ASN A 225 -5.91 -13.32 -16.29
CA ASN A 225 -6.06 -14.52 -15.48
C ASN A 225 -6.71 -15.67 -16.28
N PRO A 226 -6.34 -16.94 -16.01
CA PRO A 226 -6.94 -18.09 -16.66
C PRO A 226 -8.43 -18.23 -16.34
N LEU A 227 -9.14 -19.03 -17.14
CA LEU A 227 -10.58 -19.24 -17.04
C LEU A 227 -11.06 -19.73 -15.66
N VAL A 228 -10.18 -20.39 -14.91
CA VAL A 228 -10.46 -20.88 -13.55
C VAL A 228 -10.55 -19.78 -12.48
N SER A 229 -10.09 -18.55 -12.76
CA SER A 229 -10.01 -17.45 -11.77
C SER A 229 -11.34 -16.70 -11.59
N THR A 230 -12.38 -17.43 -11.16
CA THR A 230 -13.77 -16.95 -11.02
C THR A 230 -14.12 -16.41 -9.63
N GLY A 231 -13.15 -16.26 -8.74
CA GLY A 231 -13.38 -15.77 -7.38
C GLY A 231 -14.10 -16.76 -6.46
N ASP A 232 -14.00 -18.06 -6.75
CA ASP A 232 -14.74 -19.13 -6.07
C ASP A 232 -14.48 -19.16 -4.55
N GLY A 233 -13.22 -19.04 -4.12
CA GLY A 233 -12.87 -19.04 -2.70
C GLY A 233 -13.37 -17.79 -1.96
N VAL A 234 -13.37 -16.63 -2.60
CA VAL A 234 -13.90 -15.38 -2.01
C VAL A 234 -15.42 -15.49 -1.85
N ALA A 235 -16.11 -16.02 -2.86
CA ALA A 235 -17.56 -16.25 -2.80
C ALA A 235 -17.93 -17.27 -1.71
N LEU A 236 -17.18 -18.37 -1.61
CA LEU A 236 -17.35 -19.38 -0.55
C LEU A 236 -17.11 -18.78 0.84
N ALA A 237 -16.05 -17.99 1.01
CA ALA A 237 -15.75 -17.34 2.28
C ALA A 237 -16.86 -16.37 2.71
N LEU A 238 -17.37 -15.53 1.78
CA LEU A 238 -18.53 -14.68 2.03
C LEU A 238 -19.75 -15.48 2.47
N ARG A 239 -20.08 -16.55 1.75
CA ARG A 239 -21.22 -17.42 2.09
C ARG A 239 -21.09 -18.07 3.47
N ALA A 240 -19.87 -18.46 3.83
CA ALA A 240 -19.52 -18.97 5.15
C ALA A 240 -19.56 -17.91 6.27
N GLY A 241 -19.77 -16.63 5.94
CA GLY A 241 -19.79 -15.52 6.90
C GLY A 241 -18.39 -14.99 7.24
N ALA A 242 -17.37 -15.34 6.47
CA ALA A 242 -16.05 -14.75 6.62
C ALA A 242 -16.04 -13.28 6.20
N VAL A 243 -15.15 -12.50 6.80
CA VAL A 243 -14.88 -11.13 6.38
C VAL A 243 -14.02 -11.14 5.13
N VAL A 244 -14.49 -10.45 4.09
CA VAL A 244 -13.66 -10.10 2.93
C VAL A 244 -13.36 -8.61 2.98
N ARG A 245 -12.19 -8.20 2.49
CA ARG A 245 -11.65 -6.86 2.63
C ARG A 245 -11.24 -6.31 1.27
N ASP A 246 -11.51 -5.03 1.06
CA ASP A 246 -10.85 -4.20 0.03
C ASP A 246 -11.03 -4.69 -1.43
N LEU A 247 -12.17 -5.31 -1.72
CA LEU A 247 -12.47 -5.89 -3.04
C LEU A 247 -12.45 -4.86 -4.18
N GLU A 248 -12.59 -3.56 -3.87
CA GLU A 248 -12.52 -2.48 -4.85
C GLU A 248 -11.13 -2.29 -5.46
N PHE A 249 -10.06 -2.77 -4.84
CA PHE A 249 -8.68 -2.65 -5.35
C PHE A 249 -8.33 -3.82 -6.26
N VAL A 250 -8.63 -3.65 -7.54
CA VAL A 250 -8.27 -4.56 -8.63
C VAL A 250 -7.27 -3.84 -9.53
N GLN A 251 -6.07 -4.39 -9.64
CA GLN A 251 -5.05 -3.88 -10.55
C GLN A 251 -5.38 -4.29 -11.98
N PHE A 252 -5.37 -3.30 -12.88
CA PHE A 252 -5.50 -3.51 -14.33
C PHE A 252 -4.12 -3.34 -14.96
N HIS A 253 -3.70 -4.33 -15.76
CA HIS A 253 -2.47 -4.19 -16.52
C HIS A 253 -2.75 -3.32 -17.76
N PRO A 254 -1.94 -2.29 -18.06
CA PRO A 254 -2.24 -1.34 -19.13
C PRO A 254 -2.16 -1.94 -20.54
N THR A 255 -1.23 -2.87 -20.76
CA THR A 255 -0.93 -3.43 -22.08
C THR A 255 -1.27 -4.91 -22.16
N VAL A 256 -2.53 -5.22 -22.47
CA VAL A 256 -3.01 -6.57 -22.73
C VAL A 256 -3.49 -6.63 -24.17
N LEU A 257 -3.12 -7.70 -24.89
CA LEU A 257 -3.39 -7.83 -26.31
C LEU A 257 -4.91 -7.72 -26.56
N TRP A 258 -5.30 -6.79 -27.42
CA TRP A 258 -6.69 -6.64 -27.82
C TRP A 258 -6.97 -7.51 -29.05
N LEU A 259 -7.85 -8.51 -28.88
CA LEU A 259 -8.18 -9.51 -29.89
C LEU A 259 -9.59 -9.31 -30.49
N GLY A 260 -10.14 -8.10 -30.42
CA GLY A 260 -11.49 -7.80 -30.93
C GLY A 260 -12.61 -7.89 -29.88
N HIS A 261 -13.78 -7.37 -30.23
CA HIS A 261 -14.95 -7.26 -29.33
C HIS A 261 -15.54 -8.58 -28.86
N GLU A 262 -15.37 -9.65 -29.63
CA GLU A 262 -15.89 -10.98 -29.27
C GLU A 262 -14.96 -11.73 -28.31
N SER A 263 -13.72 -11.24 -28.15
CA SER A 263 -12.73 -11.84 -27.27
C SER A 263 -13.09 -11.61 -25.81
N THR A 264 -13.23 -12.69 -25.05
CA THR A 264 -13.55 -12.68 -23.62
C THR A 264 -12.67 -13.68 -22.86
N GLY A 265 -12.56 -13.50 -21.55
CA GLY A 265 -11.75 -14.36 -20.68
C GLY A 265 -10.26 -13.99 -20.71
N GLN A 266 -9.40 -15.00 -20.73
CA GLN A 266 -7.96 -14.82 -20.66
C GLN A 266 -7.41 -14.21 -21.96
N GLN A 267 -6.75 -13.07 -21.86
CA GLN A 267 -6.08 -12.39 -22.96
C GLN A 267 -4.56 -12.37 -22.72
N PRO A 268 -3.73 -12.47 -23.78
CA PRO A 268 -2.29 -12.46 -23.62
C PRO A 268 -1.74 -11.12 -23.09
N LEU A 269 -0.87 -11.21 -22.09
CA LEU A 269 -0.18 -10.06 -21.52
C LEU A 269 0.97 -9.62 -22.42
N VAL A 270 1.03 -8.32 -22.76
CA VAL A 270 2.22 -7.70 -23.35
C VAL A 270 3.00 -7.02 -22.23
N SER A 271 4.11 -7.64 -21.81
CA SER A 271 4.88 -7.25 -20.62
C SER A 271 5.27 -5.77 -20.62
N GLU A 272 5.23 -5.15 -19.44
CA GLU A 272 5.73 -3.80 -19.18
C GLU A 272 7.20 -3.61 -19.56
N ALA A 273 7.99 -4.69 -19.55
CA ALA A 273 9.36 -4.68 -20.04
C ALA A 273 9.47 -4.22 -21.51
N VAL A 274 8.44 -4.43 -22.33
CA VAL A 274 8.40 -3.92 -23.72
C VAL A 274 8.38 -2.39 -23.74
N ARG A 275 7.62 -1.73 -22.86
CA ARG A 275 7.71 -0.26 -22.69
C ARG A 275 9.08 0.15 -22.15
N GLY A 276 9.60 -0.60 -21.17
CA GLY A 276 10.94 -0.42 -20.58
C GLY A 276 12.09 -0.40 -21.60
N GLU A 277 11.95 -1.14 -22.70
CA GLU A 277 12.93 -1.20 -23.80
C GLU A 277 12.75 -0.10 -24.86
N GLY A 278 11.78 0.81 -24.68
CA GLY A 278 11.57 1.99 -25.53
C GLY A 278 10.34 1.94 -26.44
N ALA A 279 9.41 0.99 -26.25
CA ALA A 279 8.13 1.01 -26.94
C ALA A 279 7.23 2.14 -26.40
N VAL A 280 6.42 2.73 -27.27
CA VAL A 280 5.60 3.91 -26.96
C VAL A 280 4.12 3.64 -27.21
N LEU A 281 3.24 4.19 -26.39
CA LEU A 281 1.79 4.12 -26.60
C LEU A 281 1.35 5.20 -27.58
N ILE A 282 0.57 4.80 -28.58
CA ILE A 282 -0.02 5.68 -29.58
C ILE A 282 -1.51 5.39 -29.73
N ASP A 283 -2.31 6.40 -30.06
CA ASP A 283 -3.72 6.22 -30.43
C ASP A 283 -3.89 5.79 -31.90
N SER A 284 -5.14 5.63 -32.34
CA SER A 284 -5.49 5.24 -33.71
C SER A 284 -5.02 6.22 -34.79
N THR A 285 -4.66 7.45 -34.42
CA THR A 285 -4.12 8.47 -35.33
C THR A 285 -2.58 8.48 -35.36
N GLY A 286 -1.94 7.74 -34.45
CA GLY A 286 -0.50 7.70 -34.25
C GLY A 286 0.04 8.73 -33.26
N GLU A 287 -0.83 9.43 -32.52
CA GLU A 287 -0.41 10.41 -31.50
C GLU A 287 0.12 9.70 -30.25
N ARG A 288 1.30 10.13 -29.77
CA ARG A 288 1.87 9.69 -28.48
C ARG A 288 1.18 10.39 -27.31
N PHE A 289 0.01 9.89 -26.93
CA PHE A 289 -0.85 10.55 -25.96
C PHE A 289 -0.32 10.53 -24.50
N MET A 290 0.70 9.72 -24.18
CA MET A 290 1.35 9.75 -22.86
C MET A 290 2.25 10.98 -22.67
N ALA A 291 2.60 11.69 -23.74
CA ALA A 291 3.41 12.90 -23.66
C ALA A 291 2.67 13.99 -22.86
N GLY A 292 3.32 14.52 -21.81
CA GLY A 292 2.73 15.54 -20.95
C GLY A 292 1.72 15.02 -19.91
N VAL A 293 1.41 13.72 -19.91
CA VAL A 293 0.56 13.09 -18.88
C VAL A 293 1.34 12.82 -17.59
N HIS A 294 2.59 12.37 -17.72
CA HIS A 294 3.49 12.09 -16.61
C HIS A 294 4.94 12.32 -17.06
N GLU A 295 5.84 12.68 -16.14
CA GLU A 295 7.25 12.94 -16.46
C GLU A 295 7.97 11.72 -17.08
N LEU A 296 7.56 10.52 -16.66
CA LEU A 296 8.04 9.23 -17.18
C LEU A 296 7.30 8.76 -18.46
N ALA A 297 6.29 9.49 -18.93
CA ALA A 297 5.45 9.13 -20.09
C ALA A 297 5.00 7.65 -20.06
N ASP A 298 5.37 6.84 -21.05
CA ASP A 298 5.02 5.41 -21.18
C ASP A 298 5.58 4.54 -20.04
N LEU A 299 6.55 5.03 -19.26
CA LEU A 299 7.12 4.36 -18.10
C LEU A 299 6.49 4.80 -16.77
N ALA A 300 5.40 5.57 -16.81
CA ALA A 300 4.64 5.92 -15.63
C ALA A 300 4.07 4.67 -14.90
N PRO A 301 3.71 4.79 -13.62
CA PRO A 301 3.05 3.70 -12.87
C PRO A 301 1.81 3.13 -13.60
N ARG A 302 1.54 1.84 -13.39
CA ARG A 302 0.50 1.08 -14.13
C ARG A 302 -0.87 1.73 -14.09
N ASP A 303 -1.27 2.23 -12.93
CA ASP A 303 -2.55 2.91 -12.71
C ASP A 303 -2.64 4.21 -13.54
N VAL A 304 -1.55 4.98 -13.61
CA VAL A 304 -1.47 6.19 -14.44
C VAL A 304 -1.61 5.85 -15.93
N VAL A 305 -0.87 4.85 -16.40
CA VAL A 305 -0.90 4.44 -17.81
C VAL A 305 -2.27 3.84 -18.19
N ALA A 306 -2.81 2.92 -17.39
CA ALA A 306 -4.11 2.31 -17.66
C ALA A 306 -5.23 3.35 -17.70
N LYS A 307 -5.19 4.33 -16.80
CA LYS A 307 -6.10 5.47 -16.79
C LYS A 307 -5.99 6.32 -18.05
N ALA A 308 -4.76 6.66 -18.47
CA ALA A 308 -4.53 7.45 -19.67
C ALA A 308 -5.05 6.74 -20.93
N ILE A 309 -4.82 5.43 -21.03
CA ILE A 309 -5.37 4.60 -22.12
C ILE A 309 -6.90 4.66 -22.13
N MET A 310 -7.55 4.43 -20.99
CA MET A 310 -9.01 4.46 -20.91
C MET A 310 -9.61 5.82 -21.25
N ARG A 311 -8.97 6.92 -20.83
CA ARG A 311 -9.39 8.28 -21.19
C ARG A 311 -9.25 8.52 -22.69
N ARG A 312 -8.11 8.15 -23.26
CA ARG A 312 -7.87 8.32 -24.70
C ARG A 312 -8.87 7.50 -25.53
N MET A 313 -9.13 6.25 -25.15
CA MET A 313 -10.18 5.41 -25.76
C MET A 313 -11.56 6.07 -25.68
N ALA A 314 -11.93 6.66 -24.54
CA ALA A 314 -13.19 7.38 -24.40
C ALA A 314 -13.26 8.68 -25.24
N GLU A 315 -12.14 9.40 -25.37
CA GLU A 315 -12.01 10.62 -26.17
C GLU A 315 -12.12 10.36 -27.66
N THR A 316 -11.47 9.30 -28.16
CA THR A 316 -11.47 8.95 -29.60
C THR A 316 -12.67 8.09 -30.00
N GLY A 317 -13.29 7.42 -29.04
CA GLY A 317 -14.33 6.42 -29.28
C GLY A 317 -13.77 5.07 -29.75
N ASP A 318 -12.47 4.82 -29.56
CA ASP A 318 -11.80 3.56 -29.90
C ASP A 318 -11.89 2.54 -28.74
N ASP A 319 -11.83 1.24 -29.08
CA ASP A 319 -11.87 0.14 -28.11
C ASP A 319 -10.49 -0.32 -27.63
N HIS A 320 -9.43 0.21 -28.22
CA HIS A 320 -8.04 -0.08 -27.88
C HIS A 320 -7.12 1.06 -28.33
N VAL A 321 -5.88 1.03 -27.85
CA VAL A 321 -4.77 1.84 -28.35
C VAL A 321 -3.68 0.92 -28.90
N TYR A 322 -2.55 1.47 -29.31
CA TYR A 322 -1.44 0.68 -29.83
C TYR A 322 -0.17 0.87 -29.02
N LEU A 323 0.58 -0.21 -28.83
CA LEU A 323 1.96 -0.19 -28.36
C LEU A 323 2.90 -0.31 -29.56
N ASP A 324 3.59 0.77 -29.90
CA ASP A 324 4.52 0.83 -31.02
C ASP A 324 5.94 0.47 -30.57
N ALA A 325 6.38 -0.71 -30.99
CA ALA A 325 7.69 -1.29 -30.69
C ALA A 325 8.50 -1.60 -31.96
N ARG A 326 8.12 -1.02 -33.12
CA ARG A 326 8.77 -1.29 -34.42
C ARG A 326 10.25 -0.90 -34.46
N SER A 327 10.68 -0.02 -33.55
CA SER A 327 12.08 0.40 -33.41
C SER A 327 13.01 -0.69 -32.87
N PHE A 328 12.48 -1.80 -32.35
CA PHE A 328 13.28 -2.85 -31.71
C PHE A 328 14.06 -3.71 -32.71
N GLY A 329 13.53 -3.88 -33.93
CA GLY A 329 14.03 -4.85 -34.89
C GLY A 329 13.78 -6.32 -34.45
N GLU A 330 13.93 -7.25 -35.40
CA GLU A 330 13.65 -8.67 -35.19
C GLU A 330 14.54 -9.30 -34.10
N GLU A 331 15.84 -8.98 -34.09
CA GLU A 331 16.82 -9.60 -33.19
C GLU A 331 16.48 -9.35 -31.71
N LYS A 332 16.09 -8.11 -31.36
CA LYS A 332 15.70 -7.78 -29.98
C LYS A 332 14.45 -8.55 -29.56
N TRP A 333 13.44 -8.64 -30.43
CA TRP A 333 12.22 -9.41 -30.14
C TRP A 333 12.52 -10.89 -29.88
N GLN A 334 13.32 -11.52 -30.75
CA GLN A 334 13.71 -12.93 -30.59
C GLN A 334 14.55 -13.20 -29.34
N ALA A 335 15.42 -12.25 -28.96
CA ALA A 335 16.31 -12.43 -27.83
C ALA A 335 15.66 -12.10 -26.47
N ARG A 336 14.84 -11.04 -26.40
CA ARG A 336 14.32 -10.49 -25.13
C ARG A 336 12.87 -10.84 -24.86
N PHE A 337 12.06 -10.99 -25.89
CA PHE A 337 10.60 -11.19 -25.78
C PHE A 337 10.09 -12.29 -26.72
N PRO A 338 10.73 -13.48 -26.78
CA PRO A 338 10.39 -14.53 -27.74
C PRO A 338 8.94 -15.02 -27.58
N THR A 339 8.46 -15.11 -26.33
CA THR A 339 7.10 -15.55 -26.01
C THR A 339 6.07 -14.55 -26.53
N ILE A 340 6.28 -13.24 -26.29
CA ILE A 340 5.37 -12.18 -26.77
C ILE A 340 5.38 -12.10 -28.30
N LEU A 341 6.57 -12.20 -28.94
CA LEU A 341 6.69 -12.23 -30.39
C LEU A 341 5.88 -13.37 -31.01
N ALA A 342 6.01 -14.58 -30.44
CA ALA A 342 5.29 -15.76 -30.92
C ALA A 342 3.78 -15.58 -30.78
N VAL A 343 3.30 -15.11 -29.62
CA VAL A 343 1.88 -14.87 -29.35
C VAL A 343 1.29 -13.80 -30.28
N CYS A 344 1.96 -12.68 -30.49
CA CYS A 344 1.48 -11.65 -31.44
C CYS A 344 1.32 -12.25 -32.84
N ARG A 345 2.32 -12.99 -33.32
CA ARG A 345 2.30 -13.62 -34.65
C ARG A 345 1.24 -14.70 -34.79
N GLU A 346 0.99 -15.47 -33.73
CA GLU A 346 -0.11 -16.45 -33.68
C GLU A 346 -1.48 -15.77 -33.89
N HIS A 347 -1.64 -14.55 -33.37
CA HIS A 347 -2.82 -13.71 -33.57
C HIS A 347 -2.75 -12.82 -34.82
N GLY A 348 -1.80 -13.06 -35.72
CA GLY A 348 -1.69 -12.36 -37.00
C GLY A 348 -1.15 -10.93 -36.93
N ILE A 349 -0.46 -10.58 -35.84
CA ILE A 349 0.15 -9.26 -35.62
C ILE A 349 1.67 -9.43 -35.63
N ASP A 350 2.39 -8.72 -36.51
CA ASP A 350 3.85 -8.76 -36.53
C ASP A 350 4.47 -7.53 -35.84
N PRO A 351 4.86 -7.61 -34.55
CA PRO A 351 5.29 -6.45 -33.77
C PRO A 351 6.60 -5.80 -34.28
N VAL A 352 7.27 -6.44 -35.23
CA VAL A 352 8.44 -5.92 -35.94
C VAL A 352 8.04 -4.91 -37.02
N THR A 353 6.87 -5.07 -37.63
CA THR A 353 6.42 -4.28 -38.78
C THR A 353 5.18 -3.44 -38.49
N GLU A 354 4.35 -3.80 -37.52
CA GLU A 354 3.13 -3.09 -37.12
C GLU A 354 3.03 -2.85 -35.59
N PRO A 355 2.32 -1.79 -35.15
CA PRO A 355 2.03 -1.57 -33.72
C PRO A 355 1.09 -2.64 -33.14
N ILE A 356 1.28 -2.99 -31.87
CA ILE A 356 0.50 -4.03 -31.18
C ILE A 356 -0.79 -3.43 -30.61
N PRO A 357 -2.00 -3.91 -30.97
CA PRO A 357 -3.24 -3.43 -30.38
C PRO A 357 -3.34 -3.87 -28.91
N VAL A 358 -3.52 -2.92 -27.99
CA VAL A 358 -3.55 -3.17 -26.55
C VAL A 358 -4.67 -2.40 -25.86
N ALA A 359 -5.24 -3.00 -24.81
CA ALA A 359 -6.20 -2.37 -23.92
C ALA A 359 -5.96 -2.80 -22.47
N PRO A 360 -6.40 -2.02 -21.46
CA PRO A 360 -6.26 -2.41 -20.08
C PRO A 360 -7.17 -3.59 -19.73
N ALA A 361 -6.65 -4.57 -18.99
CA ALA A 361 -7.44 -5.72 -18.53
C ALA A 361 -7.14 -6.07 -17.07
N ALA A 362 -8.12 -6.67 -16.38
CA ALA A 362 -7.97 -7.05 -14.97
C ALA A 362 -6.84 -8.08 -14.82
N HIS A 363 -5.96 -7.88 -13.84
CA HIS A 363 -4.73 -8.65 -13.71
C HIS A 363 -4.53 -9.29 -12.33
N TYR A 364 -4.81 -8.54 -11.26
CA TYR A 364 -4.57 -9.00 -9.89
C TYR A 364 -5.53 -8.32 -8.91
N ALA A 365 -6.03 -9.06 -7.92
CA ALA A 365 -6.84 -8.51 -6.82
C ALA A 365 -5.98 -8.29 -5.57
N SER A 366 -5.90 -7.05 -5.07
CA SER A 366 -5.25 -6.72 -3.79
C SER A 366 -6.15 -7.02 -2.58
N GLY A 367 -7.47 -6.95 -2.79
CA GLY A 367 -8.48 -7.39 -1.82
C GLY A 367 -8.79 -8.89 -1.93
N GLY A 368 -9.55 -9.41 -0.96
CA GLY A 368 -9.84 -10.83 -0.84
C GLY A 368 -10.39 -11.21 0.52
N VAL A 369 -10.23 -12.48 0.92
CA VAL A 369 -10.60 -12.97 2.26
C VAL A 369 -9.63 -12.38 3.28
N ARG A 370 -10.13 -11.62 4.27
CA ARG A 370 -9.30 -10.99 5.28
C ARG A 370 -8.62 -12.05 6.16
N THR A 371 -7.32 -11.94 6.34
CA THR A 371 -6.56 -12.82 7.23
C THR A 371 -5.76 -12.06 8.28
N ASP A 372 -5.37 -12.75 9.36
CA ASP A 372 -4.26 -12.33 10.22
C ASP A 372 -2.90 -12.70 9.59
N LEU A 373 -1.81 -12.42 10.32
CA LEU A 373 -0.43 -12.73 9.91
C LEU A 373 -0.13 -14.23 9.79
N PHE A 374 -1.02 -15.11 10.25
CA PHE A 374 -0.91 -16.56 10.15
C PHE A 374 -1.89 -17.15 9.14
N GLY A 375 -2.52 -16.29 8.32
CA GLY A 375 -3.47 -16.69 7.29
C GLY A 375 -4.83 -17.13 7.83
N ARG A 376 -5.13 -16.93 9.13
CA ARG A 376 -6.41 -17.30 9.73
C ARG A 376 -7.48 -16.29 9.33
N THR A 377 -8.65 -16.79 8.93
CA THR A 377 -9.80 -15.93 8.61
C THR A 377 -10.64 -15.63 9.86
N SER A 378 -11.69 -14.83 9.72
CA SER A 378 -12.67 -14.62 10.80
C SER A 378 -13.53 -15.87 11.11
N VAL A 379 -13.49 -16.90 10.26
CA VAL A 379 -14.15 -18.18 10.50
C VAL A 379 -13.11 -19.15 11.08
N PRO A 380 -13.28 -19.62 12.33
CA PRO A 380 -12.32 -20.53 12.94
C PRO A 380 -12.09 -21.79 12.09
N GLY A 381 -10.83 -22.21 11.94
CA GLY A 381 -10.47 -23.39 11.13
C GLY A 381 -10.43 -23.15 9.62
N LEU A 382 -10.85 -21.97 9.15
CA LEU A 382 -10.68 -21.54 7.76
C LEU A 382 -9.48 -20.60 7.66
N TYR A 383 -8.60 -20.90 6.71
CA TYR A 383 -7.41 -20.13 6.37
C TYR A 383 -7.48 -19.66 4.92
N ALA A 384 -6.73 -18.62 4.58
CA ALA A 384 -6.57 -18.18 3.19
C ALA A 384 -5.15 -17.65 2.93
N CYS A 385 -4.63 -17.87 1.72
CA CYS A 385 -3.36 -17.31 1.26
C CYS A 385 -3.30 -17.18 -0.26
N GLY A 386 -2.30 -16.44 -0.75
CA GLY A 386 -2.19 -16.06 -2.16
C GLY A 386 -3.30 -15.08 -2.54
N GLU A 387 -3.59 -14.96 -3.84
CA GLU A 387 -4.52 -13.94 -4.37
C GLU A 387 -5.97 -14.07 -3.90
N THR A 388 -6.37 -15.19 -3.29
CA THR A 388 -7.69 -15.28 -2.64
C THR A 388 -7.76 -14.47 -1.34
N ALA A 389 -6.62 -14.21 -0.69
CA ALA A 389 -6.53 -13.54 0.61
C ALA A 389 -6.26 -12.04 0.47
N CYS A 390 -6.70 -11.28 1.47
CA CYS A 390 -6.23 -9.95 1.77
C CYS A 390 -5.41 -10.04 3.06
N THR A 391 -4.09 -10.19 2.91
CA THR A 391 -3.12 -10.31 4.01
C THR A 391 -2.73 -8.96 4.61
N GLY A 392 -3.03 -7.86 3.92
CA GLY A 392 -2.56 -6.51 4.25
C GLY A 392 -1.30 -6.08 3.49
N VAL A 393 -0.62 -7.00 2.79
CA VAL A 393 0.65 -6.70 2.09
C VAL A 393 0.51 -5.65 0.99
N HIS A 394 -0.55 -5.72 0.18
CA HIS A 394 -0.61 -4.97 -1.09
C HIS A 394 -1.29 -3.59 -0.98
N GLY A 395 -1.95 -3.29 0.14
CA GLY A 395 -2.75 -2.08 0.28
C GLY A 395 -3.68 -1.82 -0.90
N ALA A 396 -3.70 -0.58 -1.40
CA ALA A 396 -4.55 -0.19 -2.52
C ALA A 396 -3.99 -0.56 -3.91
N ASN A 397 -2.73 -0.99 -3.99
CA ASN A 397 -2.08 -1.34 -5.24
C ASN A 397 -0.82 -2.21 -5.00
N ARG A 398 -0.78 -3.37 -5.66
CA ARG A 398 0.33 -4.30 -5.53
C ARG A 398 1.62 -3.81 -6.22
N LEU A 399 2.75 -3.96 -5.52
CA LEU A 399 4.11 -3.91 -6.09
C LEU A 399 4.40 -5.15 -6.96
N ALA A 400 5.01 -4.95 -8.12
CA ALA A 400 5.33 -6.05 -9.04
C ALA A 400 6.17 -7.14 -8.35
N SER A 401 5.97 -8.40 -8.76
CA SER A 401 6.70 -9.57 -8.24
C SER A 401 6.57 -9.91 -6.73
N ASN A 402 5.75 -9.16 -5.98
CA ASN A 402 5.39 -9.52 -4.59
C ASN A 402 4.29 -10.59 -4.47
N SER A 403 3.49 -10.87 -5.52
CA SER A 403 2.33 -11.79 -5.40
C SER A 403 2.74 -13.26 -5.21
N LEU A 404 3.76 -13.72 -5.96
CA LEU A 404 4.30 -15.06 -5.77
C LEU A 404 5.01 -15.19 -4.42
N LEU A 405 5.73 -14.14 -4.02
CA LEU A 405 6.39 -14.07 -2.71
C LEU A 405 5.39 -14.20 -1.56
N GLU A 406 4.27 -13.46 -1.62
CA GLU A 406 3.20 -13.54 -0.62
C GLU A 406 2.65 -14.96 -0.54
N GLY A 407 2.40 -15.59 -1.69
CA GLY A 407 1.96 -16.97 -1.76
C GLY A 407 2.90 -17.95 -1.05
N LEU A 408 4.22 -17.75 -1.13
CA LEU A 408 5.21 -18.57 -0.44
C LEU A 408 5.25 -18.29 1.07
N VAL A 409 5.46 -17.03 1.46
CA VAL A 409 5.67 -16.65 2.87
C VAL A 409 4.45 -16.99 3.72
N TYR A 410 3.25 -16.60 3.28
CA TYR A 410 2.04 -16.85 4.07
C TYR A 410 1.62 -18.32 4.05
N ALA A 411 1.93 -19.08 2.98
CA ALA A 411 1.73 -20.52 2.98
C ALA A 411 2.54 -21.22 4.07
N GLU A 412 3.76 -20.77 4.30
CA GLU A 412 4.62 -21.33 5.34
C GLU A 412 4.17 -21.01 6.75
N ARG A 413 3.72 -19.77 6.99
CA ARG A 413 3.15 -19.36 8.27
C ARG A 413 1.87 -20.12 8.57
N ILE A 414 1.02 -20.32 7.55
CA ILE A 414 -0.16 -21.19 7.66
C ILE A 414 0.28 -22.59 8.06
N ALA A 415 1.16 -23.25 7.30
CA ALA A 415 1.62 -24.61 7.59
C ALA A 415 2.20 -24.76 9.00
N SER A 416 2.94 -23.75 9.46
CA SER A 416 3.49 -23.69 10.82
C SER A 416 2.41 -23.54 11.88
N ASP A 417 1.35 -22.78 11.62
CA ASP A 417 0.18 -22.70 12.51
C ASP A 417 -0.61 -24.01 12.56
N LEU A 418 -0.71 -24.71 11.41
CA LEU A 418 -1.48 -25.95 11.30
C LEU A 418 -0.93 -27.09 12.18
N ILE A 419 0.31 -27.02 12.67
CA ILE A 419 0.93 -28.08 13.50
C ILE A 419 0.32 -28.18 14.90
N THR A 420 -0.39 -27.14 15.35
CA THR A 420 -1.04 -27.11 16.67
C THR A 420 -2.18 -28.14 16.71
N PRO A 421 -2.32 -28.95 17.78
CA PRO A 421 -3.35 -30.00 17.87
C PRO A 421 -4.75 -29.48 17.58
N ARG A 422 -5.46 -30.14 16.66
CA ARG A 422 -6.76 -29.70 16.15
C ARG A 422 -7.92 -30.49 16.75
N ALA A 423 -9.06 -29.80 16.88
CA ALA A 423 -10.31 -30.48 17.20
C ALA A 423 -10.71 -31.40 16.05
N VAL A 424 -11.27 -32.56 16.38
CA VAL A 424 -11.88 -33.46 15.41
C VAL A 424 -13.03 -32.71 14.70
N PRO A 425 -13.17 -32.81 13.37
CA PRO A 425 -14.20 -32.09 12.64
C PRO A 425 -15.61 -32.42 13.15
N GLY A 426 -16.32 -31.42 13.71
CA GLY A 426 -17.70 -31.54 14.18
C GLY A 426 -18.69 -31.83 13.07
N ALA A 427 -19.89 -32.32 13.39
CA ALA A 427 -20.95 -32.53 12.39
C ALA A 427 -21.36 -31.20 11.73
N ASP A 428 -21.58 -31.24 10.41
CA ASP A 428 -22.12 -30.08 9.69
C ASP A 428 -23.55 -29.80 10.17
N VAL A 429 -23.84 -28.55 10.50
CA VAL A 429 -25.17 -28.10 10.93
C VAL A 429 -25.71 -26.96 10.05
N SER A 430 -25.08 -26.73 8.89
CA SER A 430 -25.45 -25.64 7.99
C SER A 430 -26.78 -25.91 7.24
N ASP A 431 -27.90 -25.59 7.88
CA ASP A 431 -29.20 -25.47 7.22
C ASP A 431 -29.44 -24.00 6.82
N VAL A 432 -29.05 -23.65 5.60
CA VAL A 432 -29.01 -22.26 5.11
C VAL A 432 -29.64 -22.13 3.74
N GLN A 433 -30.17 -20.94 3.45
CA GLN A 433 -30.80 -20.61 2.18
C GLN A 433 -29.84 -20.84 1.00
N SER A 434 -30.18 -21.80 0.14
CA SER A 434 -29.47 -22.06 -1.10
C SER A 434 -30.06 -21.29 -2.29
N GLY A 435 -29.26 -21.08 -3.32
CA GLY A 435 -29.72 -20.48 -4.57
C GLY A 435 -28.68 -20.56 -5.68
N LEU A 436 -29.11 -20.22 -6.90
CA LEU A 436 -28.28 -20.17 -8.10
C LEU A 436 -28.64 -18.94 -8.94
N ILE A 437 -27.64 -18.42 -9.65
CA ILE A 437 -27.77 -17.38 -10.67
C ILE A 437 -27.78 -18.05 -12.04
N ASP A 438 -28.63 -17.54 -12.94
CA ASP A 438 -28.72 -18.02 -14.31
C ASP A 438 -27.40 -17.78 -15.06
N PRO A 439 -26.72 -18.84 -15.55
CA PRO A 439 -25.40 -18.70 -16.17
C PRO A 439 -25.40 -17.84 -17.43
N ARG A 440 -26.54 -17.67 -18.10
CA ARG A 440 -26.67 -16.82 -19.29
C ARG A 440 -26.45 -15.34 -18.99
N THR A 441 -26.52 -14.95 -17.72
CA THR A 441 -26.28 -13.57 -17.29
C THR A 441 -24.78 -13.24 -17.18
N ARG A 442 -23.89 -14.24 -17.16
CA ARG A 442 -22.44 -14.07 -16.93
C ARG A 442 -21.81 -13.04 -17.88
N GLY A 443 -21.98 -13.21 -19.19
CA GLY A 443 -21.39 -12.30 -20.17
C GLY A 443 -21.89 -10.86 -20.03
N ARG A 444 -23.17 -10.68 -19.67
CA ARG A 444 -23.74 -9.37 -19.38
C ARG A 444 -23.10 -8.76 -18.13
N VAL A 445 -22.98 -9.52 -17.03
CA VAL A 445 -22.35 -9.05 -15.79
C VAL A 445 -20.90 -8.62 -16.06
N GLN A 446 -20.12 -9.47 -16.72
CA GLN A 446 -18.73 -9.19 -17.09
C GLN A 446 -18.59 -7.91 -17.92
N ALA A 447 -19.46 -7.71 -18.92
CA ALA A 447 -19.46 -6.52 -19.76
C ALA A 447 -19.77 -5.23 -18.95
N PHE A 448 -20.69 -5.29 -17.99
CA PHE A 448 -20.97 -4.17 -17.09
C PHE A 448 -19.81 -3.92 -16.12
N MET A 449 -19.21 -4.98 -15.55
CA MET A 449 -18.03 -4.86 -14.68
C MET A 449 -16.87 -4.17 -15.41
N SER A 450 -16.53 -4.61 -16.63
CA SER A 450 -15.47 -4.01 -17.44
C SER A 450 -15.69 -2.53 -17.77
N ARG A 451 -16.93 -2.13 -18.11
CA ARG A 451 -17.23 -0.74 -18.45
C ARG A 451 -17.46 0.18 -17.25
N GLY A 452 -18.02 -0.34 -16.16
CA GLY A 452 -18.55 0.49 -15.08
C GLY A 452 -17.83 0.35 -13.74
N ALA A 453 -17.21 -0.80 -13.48
CA ALA A 453 -16.39 -1.07 -12.29
C ALA A 453 -14.94 -1.43 -12.68
N GLY A 454 -14.48 -0.90 -13.83
CA GLY A 454 -13.15 -1.09 -14.39
C GLY A 454 -12.12 -0.12 -13.80
N VAL A 455 -11.19 0.34 -14.65
CA VAL A 455 -10.15 1.32 -14.30
C VAL A 455 -10.76 2.65 -13.85
N LEU A 456 -11.65 3.21 -14.68
CA LEU A 456 -12.35 4.46 -14.40
C LEU A 456 -13.72 4.17 -13.81
N ARG A 457 -14.08 4.86 -12.72
CA ARG A 457 -15.35 4.68 -12.02
C ARG A 457 -15.98 6.02 -11.71
N SER A 458 -17.30 6.06 -11.65
CA SER A 458 -18.09 7.20 -11.20
C SER A 458 -19.38 6.73 -10.52
N VAL A 459 -20.10 7.62 -9.83
CA VAL A 459 -21.45 7.31 -9.33
C VAL A 459 -22.32 6.70 -10.44
N GLU A 460 -22.27 7.26 -11.65
CA GLU A 460 -23.09 6.80 -12.78
C GLU A 460 -22.69 5.40 -13.23
N SER A 461 -21.39 5.17 -13.46
CA SER A 461 -20.87 3.90 -13.97
C SER A 461 -21.15 2.75 -12.99
N LEU A 462 -20.94 2.99 -11.69
CA LEU A 462 -21.16 2.01 -10.62
C LEU A 462 -22.66 1.76 -10.36
N SER A 463 -23.50 2.79 -10.50
CA SER A 463 -24.95 2.62 -10.42
C SER A 463 -25.49 1.76 -11.56
N GLY A 464 -24.92 1.91 -12.77
CA GLY A 464 -25.22 1.05 -13.92
C GLY A 464 -24.86 -0.42 -13.67
N VAL A 465 -23.68 -0.67 -13.11
CA VAL A 465 -23.23 -2.02 -12.71
C VAL A 465 -24.16 -2.60 -11.65
N ALA A 466 -24.45 -1.84 -10.59
CA ALA A 466 -25.32 -2.29 -9.50
C ALA A 466 -26.73 -2.63 -10.01
N LYS A 467 -27.25 -1.88 -10.98
CA LYS A 467 -28.52 -2.21 -11.65
C LYS A 467 -28.42 -3.51 -12.45
N ALA A 468 -27.36 -3.68 -13.24
CA ALA A 468 -27.17 -4.90 -14.02
C ALA A 468 -27.05 -6.16 -13.14
N LEU A 469 -26.40 -6.04 -11.99
CA LEU A 469 -26.29 -7.12 -11.00
C LEU A 469 -27.64 -7.46 -10.36
N ARG A 470 -28.47 -6.46 -9.99
CA ARG A 470 -29.84 -6.71 -9.52
C ARG A 470 -30.69 -7.40 -10.58
N ASP A 471 -30.64 -6.90 -11.81
CA ASP A 471 -31.39 -7.48 -12.93
C ASP A 471 -30.97 -8.93 -13.21
N ALA A 472 -29.70 -9.29 -13.00
CA ALA A 472 -29.17 -10.64 -13.21
C ALA A 472 -29.68 -11.68 -12.20
N GLN A 473 -30.24 -11.26 -11.06
CA GLN A 473 -30.84 -12.19 -10.08
C GLN A 473 -32.22 -12.68 -10.54
N TRP A 474 -32.88 -11.93 -11.41
CA TRP A 474 -34.18 -12.31 -11.91
C TRP A 474 -34.03 -13.20 -13.14
N THR A 475 -34.61 -14.39 -13.07
CA THR A 475 -34.77 -15.27 -14.23
C THR A 475 -36.17 -15.92 -14.18
N PRO A 476 -36.88 -16.02 -15.32
CA PRO A 476 -38.21 -16.62 -15.36
C PRO A 476 -38.19 -18.15 -15.34
N ILE A 477 -37.01 -18.78 -15.39
CA ILE A 477 -36.85 -20.24 -15.40
C ILE A 477 -36.21 -20.73 -14.11
N ALA A 478 -36.49 -21.97 -13.74
CA ALA A 478 -35.71 -22.65 -12.72
C ALA A 478 -34.27 -22.85 -13.24
N VAL A 479 -33.28 -22.55 -12.39
CA VAL A 479 -31.87 -22.79 -12.68
C VAL A 479 -31.49 -24.12 -12.05
N GLU A 480 -31.13 -25.08 -12.89
CA GLU A 480 -30.66 -26.39 -12.44
C GLU A 480 -29.19 -26.31 -11.98
N PRO A 481 -28.79 -27.08 -10.95
CA PRO A 481 -27.39 -27.15 -10.52
C PRO A 481 -26.47 -27.70 -11.62
N CYS A 482 -25.53 -26.88 -12.06
CA CYS A 482 -24.46 -27.27 -13.00
C CYS A 482 -23.23 -26.37 -12.79
N LEU A 483 -22.12 -26.73 -13.43
CA LEU A 483 -20.85 -26.00 -13.35
C LEU A 483 -21.04 -24.51 -13.63
N GLU A 484 -21.69 -24.19 -14.75
CA GLU A 484 -21.87 -22.81 -15.21
C GLU A 484 -22.71 -21.99 -14.22
N ALA A 485 -23.75 -22.59 -13.64
CA ALA A 485 -24.62 -21.93 -12.66
C ALA A 485 -23.88 -21.65 -11.34
N TRP A 486 -23.05 -22.59 -10.87
CA TRP A 486 -22.23 -22.38 -9.68
C TRP A 486 -21.19 -21.28 -9.88
N GLU A 487 -20.47 -21.29 -11.01
CA GLU A 487 -19.51 -20.24 -11.36
C GLU A 487 -20.18 -18.88 -11.52
N ALA A 488 -21.32 -18.81 -12.23
CA ALA A 488 -22.07 -17.58 -12.39
C ALA A 488 -22.54 -17.01 -11.06
N THR A 489 -22.93 -17.88 -10.11
CA THR A 489 -23.31 -17.48 -8.76
C THR A 489 -22.13 -16.92 -7.96
N ASN A 490 -20.96 -17.57 -8.04
CA ASN A 490 -19.73 -17.08 -7.40
C ASN A 490 -19.31 -15.72 -7.97
N LEU A 491 -19.26 -15.61 -9.29
CA LEU A 491 -18.93 -14.38 -10.00
C LEU A 491 -19.89 -13.24 -9.64
N HIS A 492 -21.19 -13.50 -9.64
CA HIS A 492 -22.21 -12.52 -9.25
C HIS A 492 -22.05 -12.05 -7.80
N THR A 493 -21.77 -12.98 -6.88
CA THR A 493 -21.53 -12.69 -5.46
C THR A 493 -20.35 -11.73 -5.29
N VAL A 494 -19.21 -12.04 -5.91
CA VAL A 494 -17.99 -11.22 -5.85
C VAL A 494 -18.21 -9.87 -6.55
N ALA A 495 -18.81 -9.86 -7.73
CA ALA A 495 -19.13 -8.63 -8.47
C ALA A 495 -20.04 -7.69 -7.66
N THR A 496 -21.00 -8.23 -6.93
CA THR A 496 -21.90 -7.48 -6.05
C THR A 496 -21.15 -6.86 -4.87
N ALA A 497 -20.29 -7.63 -4.20
CA ALA A 497 -19.48 -7.13 -3.10
C ALA A 497 -18.47 -6.06 -3.55
N LEU A 498 -17.75 -6.31 -4.65
CA LEU A 498 -16.81 -5.38 -5.26
C LEU A 498 -17.48 -4.06 -5.66
N THR A 499 -18.62 -4.13 -6.35
CA THR A 499 -19.36 -2.94 -6.80
C THR A 499 -19.83 -2.11 -5.61
N ARG A 500 -20.25 -2.77 -4.52
CA ARG A 500 -20.66 -2.10 -3.30
C ARG A 500 -19.50 -1.38 -2.62
N ALA A 501 -18.35 -2.05 -2.47
CA ALA A 501 -17.15 -1.45 -1.91
C ALA A 501 -16.70 -0.23 -2.73
N ALA A 502 -16.63 -0.39 -4.05
CA ALA A 502 -16.25 0.66 -4.98
C ALA A 502 -17.23 1.84 -4.99
N SER A 503 -18.53 1.60 -4.77
CA SER A 503 -19.53 2.66 -4.68
C SER A 503 -19.40 3.45 -3.38
N ALA A 504 -19.05 2.75 -2.29
CA ALA A 504 -18.92 3.34 -0.97
C ALA A 504 -17.70 4.24 -0.85
N ARG A 505 -16.52 3.78 -1.30
CA ARG A 505 -15.28 4.57 -1.26
C ARG A 505 -15.39 5.78 -2.19
N GLN A 506 -15.38 6.98 -1.62
CA GLN A 506 -15.52 8.26 -2.32
C GLN A 506 -14.20 9.03 -2.28
N GLU A 507 -13.17 8.41 -2.85
CA GLU A 507 -11.83 8.97 -3.07
C GLU A 507 -11.18 8.27 -4.26
N THR A 508 -10.00 8.73 -4.65
CA THR A 508 -9.10 8.03 -5.57
C THR A 508 -7.83 7.61 -4.85
N ARG A 509 -7.52 6.31 -4.88
CA ARG A 509 -6.35 5.72 -4.22
C ARG A 509 -5.91 4.43 -4.92
N GLY A 510 -4.63 4.35 -5.27
CA GLY A 510 -4.05 3.17 -5.91
C GLY A 510 -4.86 2.73 -7.13
N SER A 511 -5.29 1.46 -7.14
CA SER A 511 -6.07 0.87 -8.23
C SER A 511 -7.58 1.23 -8.22
N HIS A 512 -8.04 2.02 -7.26
CA HIS A 512 -9.41 2.54 -7.19
C HIS A 512 -9.46 3.99 -7.65
N TRP A 513 -10.03 4.25 -8.82
CA TRP A 513 -10.10 5.56 -9.43
C TRP A 513 -11.54 6.03 -9.61
N ARG A 514 -11.93 7.11 -8.90
CA ARG A 514 -13.24 7.74 -8.95
C ARG A 514 -13.14 9.12 -9.60
N GLU A 515 -13.66 9.25 -10.82
CA GLU A 515 -13.55 10.52 -11.55
C GLU A 515 -14.37 11.66 -10.91
N ASP A 516 -15.43 11.29 -10.20
CA ASP A 516 -16.27 12.17 -9.38
C ASP A 516 -15.68 12.46 -7.99
N PHE A 517 -14.61 11.75 -7.59
CA PHE A 517 -13.84 11.96 -6.37
C PHE A 517 -12.33 11.79 -6.66
N PRO A 518 -11.72 12.74 -7.41
CA PRO A 518 -10.39 12.57 -7.99
C PRO A 518 -9.24 12.62 -6.97
N ASP A 519 -9.51 13.13 -5.76
CA ASP A 519 -8.51 13.32 -4.73
C ASP A 519 -8.45 12.14 -3.75
N ARG A 520 -7.25 11.87 -3.25
CA ARG A 520 -7.01 11.00 -2.08
C ARG A 520 -7.50 11.70 -0.82
N ARG A 521 -8.23 11.01 0.05
CA ARG A 521 -8.86 11.60 1.24
C ARG A 521 -8.55 10.82 2.51
N ASP A 522 -7.35 11.05 3.05
CA ASP A 522 -6.87 10.35 4.25
C ASP A 522 -7.68 10.68 5.52
N ASP A 523 -8.34 11.84 5.56
CA ASP A 523 -9.21 12.26 6.67
C ASP A 523 -10.44 11.36 6.88
N THR A 524 -10.90 10.70 5.81
CA THR A 524 -12.16 9.94 5.79
C THR A 524 -11.95 8.49 5.40
N TRP A 525 -11.03 8.21 4.47
CA TRP A 525 -10.92 6.94 3.77
C TRP A 525 -9.56 6.24 3.95
N LEU A 526 -8.69 6.75 4.83
CA LEU A 526 -7.52 6.00 5.28
C LEU A 526 -7.98 4.82 6.16
N GLY A 527 -8.37 3.74 5.51
CA GLY A 527 -9.05 2.61 6.11
C GLY A 527 -9.44 1.55 5.11
N HIS A 528 -9.77 0.38 5.65
CA HIS A 528 -10.20 -0.80 4.92
C HIS A 528 -11.73 -0.87 4.87
N LEU A 529 -12.27 -1.50 3.83
CA LEU A 529 -13.69 -1.83 3.73
C LEU A 529 -13.88 -3.32 3.94
N ASP A 530 -14.38 -3.67 5.12
CA ASP A 530 -14.70 -5.04 5.49
C ASP A 530 -16.15 -5.35 5.12
N ILE A 531 -16.37 -6.45 4.40
CA ILE A 531 -17.68 -6.91 3.93
C ILE A 531 -17.96 -8.30 4.50
N THR A 532 -19.18 -8.49 4.98
CA THR A 532 -19.71 -9.80 5.41
C THR A 532 -21.06 -10.05 4.77
N LEU A 533 -21.43 -11.33 4.65
CA LEU A 533 -22.78 -11.74 4.25
C LEU A 533 -23.58 -12.13 5.49
N THR A 534 -24.69 -11.45 5.73
CA THR A 534 -25.58 -11.74 6.87
C THR A 534 -26.37 -13.02 6.65
N GLU A 535 -27.04 -13.51 7.70
CA GLU A 535 -27.90 -14.69 7.61
C GLU A 535 -29.04 -14.58 6.60
N LYS A 536 -29.46 -13.35 6.28
CA LYS A 536 -30.49 -13.05 5.30
C LYS A 536 -29.97 -12.93 3.87
N GLY A 537 -28.66 -13.12 3.65
CA GLY A 537 -28.05 -12.92 2.33
C GLY A 537 -27.83 -11.45 1.98
N GLU A 538 -27.88 -10.54 2.94
CA GLU A 538 -27.58 -9.12 2.73
C GLU A 538 -26.11 -8.87 3.02
N LEU A 539 -25.43 -8.12 2.14
CA LEU A 539 -24.08 -7.66 2.44
C LEU A 539 -24.14 -6.57 3.52
N VAL A 540 -23.24 -6.65 4.50
CA VAL A 540 -22.95 -5.58 5.47
C VAL A 540 -21.52 -5.15 5.24
N MET A 541 -21.28 -3.85 5.35
CA MET A 541 -19.97 -3.27 5.11
C MET A 541 -19.63 -2.33 6.25
N GLU A 542 -18.41 -2.45 6.74
CA GLU A 542 -17.84 -1.65 7.81
C GLU A 542 -16.55 -0.99 7.30
N HIS A 543 -16.39 0.30 7.61
CA HIS A 543 -15.13 0.98 7.40
C HIS A 543 -14.27 0.80 8.65
N VAL A 544 -13.11 0.17 8.49
CA VAL A 544 -12.13 -0.04 9.55
C VAL A 544 -10.99 0.96 9.34
N PRO A 545 -10.88 2.02 10.16
CA PRO A 545 -9.81 3.00 10.02
C PRO A 545 -8.44 2.31 10.02
N HIS A 546 -7.60 2.70 9.07
CA HIS A 546 -6.23 2.23 8.98
C HIS A 546 -5.44 3.09 9.96
N VAL A 547 -5.22 2.55 11.16
CA VAL A 547 -4.37 3.19 12.15
C VAL A 547 -2.93 2.97 11.71
N SER A 548 -2.46 3.82 10.80
CA SER A 548 -1.03 3.93 10.55
C SER A 548 -0.37 4.35 11.87
N ALA A 549 0.69 3.65 12.27
CA ALA A 549 1.56 4.07 13.37
C ALA A 549 2.06 5.53 13.20
N ASP A 550 1.99 6.05 11.98
CA ASP A 550 2.46 7.36 11.57
C ASP A 550 1.35 8.38 11.31
N ALA A 551 0.07 8.03 11.54
CA ALA A 551 -1.04 8.96 11.32
C ALA A 551 -0.85 10.29 12.10
N ASP A 552 -0.29 10.20 13.31
CA ASP A 552 0.04 11.36 14.14
C ASP A 552 1.18 12.20 13.53
N LEU A 553 2.15 11.57 12.86
CA LEU A 553 3.27 12.26 12.17
C LEU A 553 2.77 13.00 10.93
N LEU A 554 1.94 12.35 10.13
CA LEU A 554 1.34 12.97 8.94
C LEU A 554 0.43 14.15 9.31
N ALA A 555 -0.38 14.02 10.38
CA ALA A 555 -1.20 15.11 10.89
C ALA A 555 -0.37 16.31 11.38
N ALA A 556 0.84 16.06 11.89
CA ALA A 556 1.81 17.09 12.26
C ALA A 556 2.50 17.75 11.04
N GLY A 557 2.32 17.20 9.84
CA GLY A 557 3.03 17.62 8.63
C GLY A 557 4.50 17.22 8.64
N LEU A 558 4.82 16.09 9.28
CA LEU A 558 6.15 15.48 9.32
C LEU A 558 6.18 14.29 8.36
N ASP A 559 7.30 14.09 7.66
CA ASP A 559 7.50 12.93 6.78
C ASP A 559 7.87 11.70 7.62
N PRO A 560 7.02 10.65 7.67
CA PRO A 560 7.30 9.46 8.48
C PRO A 560 8.63 8.80 8.13
N ALA A 561 9.04 8.78 6.86
CA ALA A 561 10.29 8.15 6.45
C ALA A 561 11.52 8.89 7.02
N GLU A 562 11.48 10.22 7.06
CA GLU A 562 12.52 11.04 7.69
C GLU A 562 12.59 10.76 9.20
N ILE A 563 11.44 10.66 9.86
CA ILE A 563 11.36 10.42 11.31
C ILE A 563 11.83 9.01 11.68
N HIS A 564 11.41 7.98 10.95
CA HIS A 564 11.90 6.61 11.17
C HIS A 564 13.40 6.52 10.98
N THR A 565 13.96 7.14 9.92
CA THR A 565 15.40 7.19 9.70
C THR A 565 16.15 7.84 10.87
N LEU A 566 15.59 8.91 11.45
CA LEU A 566 16.16 9.57 12.63
C LEU A 566 16.12 8.64 13.86
N ILE A 567 15.00 7.98 14.11
CA ILE A 567 14.82 7.04 15.22
C ILE A 567 15.80 5.87 15.08
N GLU A 568 15.87 5.24 13.91
CA GLU A 568 16.82 4.17 13.62
C GLU A 568 18.28 4.60 13.84
N THR A 569 18.61 5.83 13.44
CA THR A 569 19.96 6.37 13.62
C THR A 569 20.28 6.51 15.11
N ALA A 570 19.34 7.03 15.91
CA ALA A 570 19.51 7.12 17.36
C ALA A 570 19.62 5.75 18.03
N PHE A 571 18.78 4.77 17.65
CA PHE A 571 18.88 3.41 18.17
C PHE A 571 20.21 2.75 17.81
N ARG A 572 20.72 2.98 16.59
CA ARG A 572 22.03 2.46 16.18
C ARG A 572 23.18 3.06 17.00
N GLU A 573 23.06 4.33 17.39
CA GLU A 573 24.02 4.99 18.28
C GLU A 573 24.03 4.34 19.67
N ASP A 574 22.85 4.14 20.26
CA ASP A 574 22.71 3.60 21.62
C ASP A 574 22.91 2.07 21.72
N LEU A 575 22.50 1.32 20.69
CA LEU A 575 22.53 -0.16 20.65
C LEU A 575 23.60 -0.72 19.71
N SER A 576 24.76 -0.08 19.62
CA SER A 576 25.86 -0.52 18.74
C SER A 576 26.36 -1.96 18.98
N THR A 577 26.10 -2.54 20.17
CA THR A 577 26.43 -3.94 20.52
C THR A 577 25.22 -4.87 20.52
N GLY A 578 24.03 -4.35 20.20
CA GLY A 578 22.78 -5.11 20.07
C GLY A 578 21.97 -5.28 21.35
N GLU A 579 22.38 -4.71 22.50
CA GLU A 579 21.64 -4.84 23.76
C GLU A 579 21.86 -3.64 24.70
N ASP A 580 20.80 -3.20 25.38
CA ASP A 580 20.90 -2.35 26.58
C ASP A 580 21.34 -3.19 27.77
N VAL A 581 22.64 -3.16 28.04
CA VAL A 581 23.28 -3.96 29.09
C VAL A 581 22.71 -3.72 30.49
N THR A 582 22.19 -2.51 30.77
CA THR A 582 21.66 -2.19 32.09
C THR A 582 20.28 -2.80 32.26
N SER A 583 19.40 -2.60 31.29
CA SER A 583 18.04 -3.17 31.30
C SER A 583 18.09 -4.70 31.24
N ALA A 584 18.96 -5.27 30.41
CA ALA A 584 19.15 -6.71 30.32
C ALA A 584 19.63 -7.34 31.64
N ALA A 585 20.56 -6.69 32.34
CA ALA A 585 21.13 -7.20 33.59
C ALA A 585 20.21 -7.03 34.80
N THR A 586 19.36 -6.00 34.82
CA THR A 586 18.61 -5.60 36.02
C THR A 586 17.12 -5.94 35.98
N ILE A 587 16.56 -6.19 34.79
CA ILE A 587 15.11 -6.37 34.61
C ILE A 587 14.84 -7.76 34.04
N PRO A 588 14.01 -8.60 34.67
CA PRO A 588 13.56 -9.88 34.11
C PRO A 588 12.95 -9.75 32.71
N ALA A 589 13.26 -10.69 31.82
CA ALA A 589 12.61 -10.76 30.51
C ALA A 589 11.10 -11.03 30.66
N GLY A 590 10.26 -10.38 29.85
CA GLY A 590 8.81 -10.51 29.91
C GLY A 590 8.14 -9.65 30.99
N GLN A 591 8.91 -8.89 31.79
CA GLN A 591 8.34 -7.97 32.77
C GLN A 591 7.71 -6.79 32.04
N LYS A 592 6.42 -6.54 32.28
CA LYS A 592 5.70 -5.38 31.72
C LYS A 592 5.58 -4.24 32.72
N ALA A 593 5.60 -3.01 32.22
CA ALA A 593 5.40 -1.80 33.01
C ALA A 593 4.54 -0.78 32.28
N VAL A 594 4.08 0.22 33.04
CA VAL A 594 3.41 1.42 32.52
C VAL A 594 4.26 2.62 32.91
N GLY A 595 4.68 3.40 31.92
CA GLY A 595 5.41 4.66 32.12
C GLY A 595 4.54 5.87 31.78
N ASP A 596 4.62 6.92 32.58
CA ASP A 596 4.03 8.22 32.25
C ASP A 596 5.13 9.21 31.89
N ILE A 597 4.97 9.90 30.77
CA ILE A 597 5.78 11.06 30.40
C ILE A 597 5.18 12.29 31.08
N VAL A 598 5.92 12.94 31.96
CA VAL A 598 5.43 13.99 32.87
C VAL A 598 6.21 15.29 32.68
N ALA A 599 5.50 16.40 32.60
CA ALA A 599 6.12 17.73 32.61
C ALA A 599 6.73 18.04 33.99
N ARG A 600 8.05 18.31 34.03
CA ARG A 600 8.77 18.77 35.24
C ARG A 600 8.95 20.29 35.25
N ARG A 601 8.48 20.97 34.21
CA ARG A 601 8.42 22.42 34.12
C ARG A 601 7.23 22.84 33.25
N SER A 602 6.59 23.95 33.60
CA SER A 602 5.52 24.52 32.77
C SER A 602 6.08 25.05 31.44
N GLY A 603 5.38 24.79 30.34
CA GLY A 603 5.81 25.15 28.99
C GLY A 603 4.76 24.84 27.95
N VAL A 604 5.13 24.96 26.67
CA VAL A 604 4.32 24.49 25.55
C VAL A 604 4.93 23.18 25.05
N VAL A 605 4.11 22.14 24.93
CA VAL A 605 4.58 20.82 24.49
C VAL A 605 4.66 20.75 22.96
N ALA A 606 5.69 20.10 22.44
CA ALA A 606 5.83 19.77 21.03
C ALA A 606 6.69 18.53 20.83
N GLY A 607 6.35 17.69 19.85
CA GLY A 607 7.06 16.46 19.51
C GLY A 607 6.41 15.19 20.05
N LEU A 608 5.16 15.23 20.54
CA LEU A 608 4.47 14.03 21.03
C LEU A 608 4.32 12.94 19.97
N PRO A 609 3.95 13.23 18.70
CA PRO A 609 3.92 12.23 17.63
C PRO A 609 5.27 11.55 17.39
N VAL A 610 6.36 12.31 17.51
CA VAL A 610 7.73 11.83 17.29
C VAL A 610 8.17 10.91 18.43
N ALA A 611 7.90 11.31 19.67
CA ALA A 611 8.15 10.46 20.83
C ALA A 611 7.29 9.19 20.80
N ALA A 612 6.02 9.29 20.38
CA ALA A 612 5.13 8.15 20.20
C ALA A 612 5.68 7.18 19.14
N ALA A 613 6.18 7.69 18.02
CA ALA A 613 6.80 6.88 16.97
C ALA A 613 8.04 6.12 17.50
N ALA A 614 8.88 6.77 18.32
CA ALA A 614 10.03 6.10 18.94
C ALA A 614 9.61 4.94 19.87
N PHE A 615 8.56 5.12 20.69
CA PHE A 615 8.04 4.05 21.54
C PHE A 615 7.36 2.93 20.73
N ARG A 616 6.58 3.27 19.69
CA ARG A 616 5.96 2.28 18.79
C ARG A 616 7.01 1.47 18.03
N TYR A 617 8.13 2.09 17.64
CA TYR A 617 9.25 1.42 16.99
C TYR A 617 9.82 0.27 17.85
N ALA A 618 9.79 0.40 19.18
CA ALA A 618 10.17 -0.67 20.11
C ALA A 618 8.99 -1.57 20.56
N GLY A 619 7.87 -1.55 19.84
CA GLY A 619 6.72 -2.43 20.09
C GLY A 619 5.89 -2.06 21.33
N LEU A 620 5.92 -0.79 21.76
CA LEU A 620 5.19 -0.32 22.93
C LEU A 620 3.86 0.35 22.56
N GLU A 621 2.84 0.15 23.39
CA GLU A 621 1.54 0.83 23.25
C GLU A 621 1.63 2.25 23.79
N VAL A 622 1.05 3.22 23.08
CA VAL A 622 1.13 4.65 23.42
C VAL A 622 -0.26 5.29 23.46
N GLU A 623 -0.53 6.05 24.52
CA GLU A 623 -1.74 6.88 24.69
C GLU A 623 -1.34 8.34 24.95
N LEU A 624 -1.65 9.24 24.01
CA LEU A 624 -1.44 10.68 24.17
C LEU A 624 -2.50 11.28 25.13
N ARG A 625 -2.08 12.13 26.06
CA ARG A 625 -2.97 12.80 27.03
C ARG A 625 -3.21 14.28 26.75
N VAL A 626 -2.29 14.90 26.03
CA VAL A 626 -2.37 16.28 25.56
C VAL A 626 -2.00 16.34 24.08
N LYS A 627 -2.11 17.51 23.46
CA LYS A 627 -1.75 17.74 22.05
C LYS A 627 -0.55 18.68 21.96
N ASP A 628 0.22 18.54 20.88
CA ASP A 628 1.28 19.50 20.57
C ASP A 628 0.70 20.91 20.40
N GLY A 629 1.34 21.90 21.02
CA GLY A 629 0.86 23.28 21.12
C GLY A 629 0.08 23.57 22.41
N ASP A 630 -0.30 22.57 23.20
CA ASP A 630 -0.94 22.79 24.49
C ASP A 630 0.03 23.40 25.51
N GLN A 631 -0.51 24.30 26.34
CA GLN A 631 0.20 24.81 27.51
C GLN A 631 0.08 23.79 28.65
N VAL A 632 1.21 23.33 29.17
CA VAL A 632 1.28 22.34 30.25
C VAL A 632 1.91 22.94 31.52
N SER A 633 1.57 22.34 32.66
CA SER A 633 2.05 22.70 33.99
C SER A 633 2.89 21.59 34.61
N TYR A 634 3.65 21.93 35.65
CA TYR A 634 4.37 20.93 36.44
C TYR A 634 3.42 19.82 36.92
N GLY A 635 3.78 18.57 36.65
CA GLY A 635 3.04 17.38 37.06
C GLY A 635 2.01 16.87 36.05
N ASP A 636 1.76 17.60 34.95
CA ASP A 636 0.85 17.12 33.91
C ASP A 636 1.44 15.90 33.20
N VAL A 637 0.60 14.87 33.02
CA VAL A 637 0.93 13.68 32.23
C VAL A 637 0.68 14.01 30.76
N LEU A 638 1.72 13.91 29.94
CA LEU A 638 1.70 14.23 28.51
C LEU A 638 1.32 13.00 27.67
N MET A 639 1.82 11.84 28.07
CA MET A 639 1.66 10.56 27.37
C MET A 639 1.80 9.41 28.37
N THR A 640 1.03 8.34 28.18
CA THR A 640 1.20 7.06 28.89
C THR A 640 1.71 6.00 27.90
N VAL A 641 2.72 5.23 28.28
CA VAL A 641 3.34 4.16 27.47
C VAL A 641 3.24 2.83 28.22
N LYS A 642 2.95 1.73 27.52
CA LYS A 642 2.81 0.39 28.11
C LYS A 642 3.51 -0.67 27.27
N GLY A 643 4.16 -1.62 27.93
CA GLY A 643 4.75 -2.77 27.24
C GLY A 643 5.87 -3.41 28.06
N GLU A 644 6.81 -4.06 27.37
CA GLU A 644 7.99 -4.67 27.98
C GLU A 644 8.87 -3.59 28.63
N THR A 645 9.24 -3.82 29.89
CA THR A 645 9.95 -2.84 30.72
C THR A 645 11.35 -2.57 30.17
N ARG A 646 11.99 -3.60 29.59
CA ARG A 646 13.32 -3.46 28.96
C ARG A 646 13.24 -2.50 27.77
N GLU A 647 12.34 -2.75 26.83
CA GLU A 647 12.14 -1.91 25.65
C GLU A 647 11.79 -0.47 26.02
N LEU A 648 10.91 -0.30 27.02
CA LEU A 648 10.51 1.02 27.50
C LEU A 648 11.70 1.86 27.97
N LEU A 649 12.60 1.28 28.77
CA LEU A 649 13.78 1.99 29.27
C LEU A 649 14.87 2.16 28.21
N THR A 650 14.99 1.22 27.27
CA THR A 650 15.92 1.34 26.14
C THR A 650 15.55 2.54 25.25
N VAL A 651 14.26 2.78 25.01
CA VAL A 651 13.80 3.93 24.18
C VAL A 651 13.74 5.25 24.93
N GLU A 652 13.62 5.21 26.26
CA GLU A 652 13.32 6.38 27.11
C GLU A 652 14.15 7.60 26.73
N ARG A 653 15.47 7.44 26.61
CA ARG A 653 16.37 8.57 26.40
C ARG A 653 16.20 9.19 25.01
N THR A 654 16.06 8.37 23.97
CA THR A 654 15.81 8.83 22.60
C THR A 654 14.53 9.65 22.52
N ALA A 655 13.43 9.12 23.05
CA ALA A 655 12.13 9.79 23.05
C ALA A 655 12.15 11.09 23.87
N LEU A 656 12.74 11.08 25.08
CA LEU A 656 12.82 12.26 25.93
C LEU A 656 13.73 13.35 25.34
N ASN A 657 14.87 13.00 24.72
CA ASN A 657 15.76 13.99 24.12
C ASN A 657 15.06 14.77 23.00
N LEU A 658 14.30 14.09 22.14
CA LEU A 658 13.52 14.74 21.09
C LEU A 658 12.39 15.59 21.69
N LEU A 659 11.60 15.03 22.59
CA LEU A 659 10.44 15.71 23.17
C LEU A 659 10.83 16.95 23.99
N THR A 660 11.88 16.86 24.81
CA THR A 660 12.37 17.98 25.65
C THR A 660 12.96 19.11 24.81
N HIS A 661 13.72 18.79 23.75
CA HIS A 661 14.27 19.76 22.82
C HIS A 661 13.17 20.52 22.08
N LEU A 662 12.24 19.79 21.44
CA LEU A 662 11.16 20.37 20.66
C LEU A 662 10.19 21.18 21.54
N SER A 663 9.83 20.67 22.72
CA SER A 663 9.01 21.43 23.68
C SER A 663 9.74 22.68 24.20
N GLY A 664 11.07 22.67 24.29
CA GLY A 664 11.88 23.83 24.58
C GLY A 664 11.73 24.94 23.53
N ILE A 665 11.83 24.57 22.25
CA ILE A 665 11.62 25.47 21.11
C ILE A 665 10.21 26.05 21.09
N ALA A 666 9.19 25.21 21.26
CA ALA A 666 7.80 25.64 21.29
C ALA A 666 7.54 26.61 22.46
N THR A 667 8.10 26.31 23.63
CA THR A 667 8.01 27.17 24.82
C THR A 667 8.68 28.53 24.59
N ALA A 668 9.89 28.56 24.03
CA ALA A 668 10.58 29.80 23.71
C ALA A 668 9.80 30.62 22.67
N THR A 669 9.30 29.97 21.62
CA THR A 669 8.49 30.62 20.58
C THR A 669 7.23 31.24 21.17
N ALA A 670 6.52 30.52 22.04
CA ALA A 670 5.32 31.03 22.70
C ALA A 670 5.59 32.25 23.59
N GLN A 671 6.79 32.36 24.17
CA GLN A 671 7.19 33.57 24.91
C GLN A 671 7.35 34.78 23.99
N TRP A 672 7.97 34.59 22.82
CA TRP A 672 8.09 35.64 21.80
C TRP A 672 6.73 36.07 21.26
N VAL A 673 5.84 35.11 20.97
CA VAL A 673 4.48 35.39 20.49
C VAL A 673 3.71 36.21 21.52
N ARG A 674 3.80 35.86 22.82
CA ARG A 674 3.19 36.65 23.90
C ARG A 674 3.79 38.06 24.03
N ALA A 675 5.10 38.21 23.83
CA ALA A 675 5.75 39.51 23.97
C ALA A 675 5.22 40.54 22.96
N ILE A 676 4.81 40.08 21.77
CA ILE A 676 4.29 40.93 20.70
C ILE A 676 2.75 40.89 20.56
N ASP A 677 2.05 40.29 21.52
CA ASP A 677 0.60 40.14 21.48
C ASP A 677 -0.12 41.50 21.34
N GLY A 678 -1.16 41.53 20.50
CA GLY A 678 -1.88 42.75 20.13
C GLY A 678 -1.21 43.60 19.03
N THR A 679 -0.08 43.17 18.46
CA THR A 679 0.51 43.78 17.25
C THR A 679 0.12 42.99 15.99
N GLY A 680 0.41 43.55 14.80
CA GLY A 680 0.20 42.86 13.53
C GLY A 680 1.33 41.91 13.13
N ALA A 681 2.47 41.96 13.83
CA ALA A 681 3.66 41.19 13.49
C ALA A 681 3.55 39.73 13.93
N ARG A 682 4.28 38.83 13.24
CA ARG A 682 4.39 37.41 13.59
C ARG A 682 5.83 37.01 13.87
N VAL A 683 6.02 36.14 14.85
CA VAL A 683 7.34 35.56 15.14
C VAL A 683 7.66 34.51 14.10
N ARG A 684 8.83 34.59 13.48
CA ARG A 684 9.27 33.69 12.42
C ARG A 684 10.58 33.01 12.80
N ASP A 685 10.70 31.73 12.44
CA ASP A 685 11.97 31.01 12.56
C ASP A 685 12.98 31.42 11.47
N THR A 686 14.12 30.74 11.44
CA THR A 686 15.11 30.88 10.36
C THR A 686 15.55 29.50 9.87
N ARG A 687 16.56 29.46 9.00
CA ARG A 687 17.22 28.20 8.59
C ARG A 687 18.43 27.83 9.46
N LYS A 688 18.62 28.49 10.60
CA LYS A 688 19.64 28.16 11.62
C LYS A 688 19.13 26.99 12.48
N THR A 689 19.06 25.81 11.87
CA THR A 689 18.58 24.57 12.49
C THR A 689 19.72 23.58 12.66
N HIS A 690 19.56 22.61 13.56
CA HIS A 690 20.50 21.49 13.62
C HIS A 690 20.39 20.61 12.35
N PRO A 691 21.51 20.09 11.83
CA PRO A 691 21.47 19.10 10.75
C PRO A 691 20.63 17.88 11.14
N GLY A 692 19.77 17.40 10.24
CA GLY A 692 18.89 16.25 10.49
C GLY A 692 17.63 16.53 11.31
N LEU A 693 17.51 17.69 11.97
CA LEU A 693 16.35 18.03 12.82
C LEU A 693 15.50 19.18 12.25
N ARG A 694 15.76 19.63 11.03
CA ARG A 694 15.15 20.86 10.50
C ARG A 694 13.63 20.81 10.47
N SER A 695 13.04 19.74 9.94
CA SER A 695 11.58 19.58 9.87
C SER A 695 10.96 19.60 11.26
N LEU A 696 11.59 18.93 12.22
CA LEU A 696 11.18 18.86 13.62
C LEU A 696 11.27 20.21 14.34
N GLU A 697 12.39 20.92 14.26
CA GLU A 697 12.58 22.20 14.94
C GLU A 697 11.63 23.27 14.41
N LYS A 698 11.39 23.29 13.09
CA LYS A 698 10.40 24.17 12.47
C LYS A 698 8.97 23.77 12.82
N TYR A 699 8.70 22.47 12.98
CA TYR A 699 7.42 22.02 13.52
C TYR A 699 7.19 22.54 14.94
N ALA A 700 8.20 22.46 15.82
CA ALA A 700 8.09 22.98 17.17
C ALA A 700 7.84 24.50 17.24
N VAL A 701 8.40 25.28 16.32
CA VAL A 701 8.08 26.72 16.19
C VAL A 701 6.59 26.93 15.90
N ARG A 702 6.00 26.16 14.98
CA ARG A 702 4.56 26.22 14.70
C ARG A 702 3.72 25.87 15.92
N CYS A 703 4.11 24.84 16.68
CA CYS A 703 3.45 24.46 17.94
C CYS A 703 3.49 25.61 18.97
N GLY A 704 4.56 26.40 19.01
CA GLY A 704 4.67 27.58 19.85
C GLY A 704 3.89 28.82 19.35
N GLY A 705 3.18 28.72 18.23
CA GLY A 705 2.42 29.83 17.62
C GLY A 705 3.22 30.71 16.66
N GLY A 706 4.48 30.36 16.38
CA GLY A 706 5.30 31.03 15.37
C GLY A 706 4.94 30.62 13.94
N VAL A 707 5.65 31.20 12.98
CA VAL A 707 5.60 30.82 11.57
C VAL A 707 6.94 30.38 11.04
N ASN A 708 6.90 29.56 10.00
CA ASN A 708 8.09 29.13 9.32
C ASN A 708 8.49 30.17 8.27
N HIS A 709 9.80 30.40 8.17
CA HIS A 709 10.45 30.93 6.99
C HIS A 709 10.47 29.85 5.90
N ARG A 710 11.51 29.79 5.07
CA ARG A 710 11.71 28.69 4.13
C ARG A 710 12.22 27.42 4.82
N ILE A 711 11.87 26.26 4.29
CA ILE A 711 12.38 24.94 4.68
C ILE A 711 13.80 24.74 4.13
N GLY A 712 14.03 25.05 2.85
CA GLY A 712 15.22 24.66 2.11
C GLY A 712 15.93 25.82 1.40
N LEU A 713 16.82 25.47 0.46
CA LEU A 713 17.32 26.42 -0.54
C LEU A 713 16.50 26.39 -1.83
N TYR A 714 15.55 25.47 -1.91
CA TYR A 714 14.81 25.11 -3.13
C TYR A 714 13.39 25.68 -3.16
N ASP A 715 12.87 26.17 -2.03
CA ASP A 715 11.47 26.57 -1.85
C ASP A 715 11.28 28.09 -1.71
N ALA A 716 12.34 28.83 -1.38
CA ALA A 716 12.39 30.29 -1.48
C ALA A 716 13.83 30.78 -1.72
N ALA A 717 13.98 31.80 -2.54
CA ALA A 717 15.25 32.47 -2.77
C ALA A 717 15.45 33.58 -1.74
N LEU A 718 16.62 33.62 -1.10
CA LEU A 718 17.04 34.70 -0.21
C LEU A 718 18.35 35.28 -0.74
N ILE A 719 18.26 36.46 -1.34
CA ILE A 719 19.40 37.20 -1.85
C ILE A 719 20.03 37.92 -0.67
N LYS A 720 21.33 37.69 -0.47
CA LYS A 720 22.15 38.23 0.63
C LYS A 720 23.34 38.95 0.03
N ASP A 721 24.09 39.67 0.84
CA ASP A 721 25.30 40.42 0.44
C ASP A 721 26.24 39.63 -0.45
N ASN A 722 26.55 38.38 -0.09
CA ASN A 722 27.44 37.53 -0.90
C ASN A 722 26.88 37.25 -2.29
N HIS A 723 25.56 37.08 -2.42
CA HIS A 723 24.90 36.89 -3.71
C HIS A 723 24.90 38.19 -4.53
N VAL A 724 24.64 39.32 -3.87
CA VAL A 724 24.67 40.66 -4.48
C VAL A 724 26.06 40.94 -5.06
N VAL A 725 27.11 40.70 -4.28
CA VAL A 725 28.51 40.85 -4.71
C VAL A 725 28.83 39.91 -5.87
N ALA A 726 28.43 38.64 -5.79
CA ALA A 726 28.70 37.65 -6.83
C ALA A 726 27.96 37.94 -8.15
N ALA A 727 26.75 38.48 -8.09
CA ALA A 727 25.94 38.82 -9.26
C ALA A 727 26.28 40.20 -9.86
N GLY A 728 27.07 41.02 -9.15
CA GLY A 728 27.45 42.36 -9.59
C GLY A 728 26.42 43.45 -9.26
N GLY A 729 25.41 43.15 -8.42
CA GLY A 729 24.36 44.08 -8.04
C GLY A 729 23.11 43.38 -7.49
N VAL A 730 22.31 44.10 -6.71
CA VAL A 730 21.08 43.55 -6.11
C VAL A 730 20.02 43.28 -7.18
N THR A 731 19.89 44.21 -8.12
CA THR A 731 19.04 44.09 -9.32
C THR A 731 19.45 42.90 -10.19
N GLU A 732 20.76 42.69 -10.33
CA GLU A 732 21.32 41.64 -11.18
C GLU A 732 21.06 40.26 -10.56
N ALA A 733 21.24 40.14 -9.24
CA ALA A 733 20.88 38.94 -8.49
C ALA A 733 19.38 38.63 -8.60
N PHE A 734 18.52 39.64 -8.41
CA PHE A 734 17.07 39.46 -8.45
C PHE A 734 16.60 38.95 -9.82
N ARG A 735 17.02 39.62 -10.90
CA ARG A 735 16.68 39.23 -12.28
C ARG A 735 17.21 37.84 -12.63
N ALA A 736 18.40 37.49 -12.16
CA ALA A 736 18.96 36.16 -12.37
C ALA A 736 18.09 35.07 -11.72
N VAL A 737 17.68 35.27 -10.46
CA VAL A 737 16.78 34.34 -9.76
C VAL A 737 15.43 34.26 -10.47
N ARG A 738 14.77 35.40 -10.73
CA ARG A 738 13.44 35.43 -11.36
C ARG A 738 13.43 34.80 -12.74
N LYS A 739 14.49 34.97 -13.52
CA LYS A 739 14.63 34.35 -14.85
C LYS A 739 14.78 32.82 -14.76
N ALA A 740 15.56 32.34 -13.78
CA ALA A 740 15.81 30.91 -13.62
C ALA A 740 14.64 30.18 -12.92
N TYR A 741 13.96 30.86 -12.01
CA TYR A 741 12.89 30.33 -11.16
C TYR A 741 11.74 31.34 -11.09
N PRO A 742 10.85 31.38 -12.11
CA PRO A 742 9.80 32.40 -12.22
C PRO A 742 8.83 32.42 -11.04
N ASP A 743 8.49 31.24 -10.52
CA ASP A 743 7.41 31.04 -9.54
C ASP A 743 7.89 30.96 -8.09
N ILE A 744 9.20 31.06 -7.85
CA ILE A 744 9.75 31.02 -6.48
C ILE A 744 9.63 32.39 -5.82
N LEU A 745 9.27 32.40 -4.54
CA LEU A 745 9.28 33.63 -3.75
C LEU A 745 10.71 34.14 -3.58
N ILE A 746 10.92 35.44 -3.79
CA ILE A 746 12.22 36.09 -3.65
C ILE A 746 12.18 37.07 -2.48
N GLU A 747 13.03 36.81 -1.50
CA GLU A 747 13.32 37.71 -0.41
C GLU A 747 14.71 38.33 -0.62
N VAL A 748 14.83 39.62 -0.32
CA VAL A 748 16.09 40.35 -0.44
C VAL A 748 16.48 40.95 0.90
N GLU A 749 17.67 40.61 1.37
CA GLU A 749 18.30 41.20 2.55
C GLU A 749 18.85 42.59 2.22
N VAL A 750 18.55 43.54 3.10
CA VAL A 750 19.05 44.92 3.05
C VAL A 750 19.56 45.33 4.42
N ASP A 751 20.69 46.04 4.44
CA ASP A 751 21.35 46.56 5.64
C ASP A 751 21.27 48.09 5.74
N ARG A 752 20.75 48.76 4.70
CA ARG A 752 20.57 50.21 4.66
C ARG A 752 19.27 50.64 3.95
N ILE A 753 18.70 51.77 4.41
CA ILE A 753 17.46 52.37 3.86
C ILE A 753 17.56 52.61 2.33
N ASP A 754 18.73 53.02 1.83
CA ASP A 754 18.91 53.36 0.41
C ASP A 754 18.77 52.15 -0.55
N GLN A 755 18.83 50.93 -0.03
CA GLN A 755 18.67 49.70 -0.81
C GLN A 755 17.21 49.30 -1.02
N ILE A 756 16.26 49.83 -0.23
CA ILE A 756 14.86 49.39 -0.26
C ILE A 756 14.17 49.73 -1.59
N GLU A 757 14.25 50.98 -2.05
CA GLU A 757 13.56 51.39 -3.28
C GLU A 757 14.07 50.66 -4.55
N PRO A 758 15.40 50.44 -4.74
CA PRO A 758 15.91 49.60 -5.82
C PRO A 758 15.35 48.18 -5.82
N VAL A 759 15.19 47.57 -4.64
CA VAL A 759 14.67 46.21 -4.48
C VAL A 759 13.17 46.16 -4.76
N LEU A 760 12.41 47.15 -4.28
CA LEU A 760 10.98 47.29 -4.58
C LEU A 760 10.72 47.50 -6.07
N ALA A 761 11.55 48.30 -6.75
CA ALA A 761 11.40 48.59 -8.17
C ALA A 761 11.55 47.33 -9.05
N GLU A 762 12.30 46.32 -8.60
CA GLU A 762 12.44 45.03 -9.28
C GLU A 762 11.29 44.05 -8.96
N GLY A 763 10.46 44.36 -7.95
CA GLY A 763 9.29 43.57 -7.59
C GLY A 763 9.55 42.50 -6.53
N ALA A 764 10.46 42.75 -5.59
CA ALA A 764 10.65 41.86 -4.44
C ALA A 764 9.38 41.76 -3.57
N GLU A 765 9.01 40.53 -3.22
CA GLU A 765 7.80 40.24 -2.44
C GLU A 765 8.02 40.33 -0.93
N GLU A 766 9.25 40.03 -0.48
CA GLU A 766 9.68 40.13 0.92
C GLU A 766 11.04 40.87 0.99
N ILE A 767 11.21 41.70 2.01
CA ILE A 767 12.48 42.40 2.30
C ILE A 767 12.88 42.13 3.75
N LEU A 768 14.09 41.62 3.92
CA LEU A 768 14.69 41.36 5.23
C LEU A 768 15.57 42.55 5.64
N LEU A 769 15.17 43.24 6.70
CA LEU A 769 15.83 44.41 7.28
C LEU A 769 16.83 43.94 8.36
N ASP A 770 18.11 43.78 7.99
CA ASP A 770 19.13 43.21 8.89
C ASP A 770 19.76 44.29 9.78
N ASN A 771 19.66 44.11 11.10
CA ASN A 771 20.22 44.99 12.14
C ASN A 771 19.71 46.45 12.12
N PHE A 772 18.52 46.71 11.58
CA PHE A 772 17.89 48.03 11.63
C PHE A 772 17.48 48.41 13.05
N THR A 773 17.71 49.67 13.44
CA THR A 773 17.19 50.24 14.70
C THR A 773 15.69 50.53 14.59
N VAL A 774 14.97 50.62 15.72
CA VAL A 774 13.52 50.93 15.74
C VAL A 774 13.14 52.19 14.92
N PRO A 775 13.88 53.31 14.97
CA PRO A 775 13.62 54.44 14.08
C PRO A 775 13.75 54.11 12.59
N GLN A 776 14.79 53.37 12.21
CA GLN A 776 15.00 52.96 10.81
C GLN A 776 13.93 51.96 10.34
N LEU A 777 13.45 51.09 11.22
CA LEU A 777 12.34 50.18 10.91
C LEU A 777 11.05 50.96 10.60
N LYS A 778 10.74 52.00 11.39
CA LYS A 778 9.57 52.86 11.11
C LYS A 778 9.72 53.57 9.77
N GLU A 779 10.90 54.11 9.49
CA GLU A 779 11.20 54.73 8.19
C GLU A 779 11.05 53.72 7.04
N ALA A 780 11.54 52.49 7.21
CA ALA A 780 11.38 51.43 6.22
C ALA A 780 9.92 51.03 6.00
N VAL A 781 9.12 50.89 7.06
CA VAL A 781 7.68 50.59 6.98
C VAL A 781 6.93 51.69 6.22
N GLU A 782 7.22 52.96 6.53
CA GLU A 782 6.65 54.11 5.82
C GLU A 782 7.07 54.13 4.34
N LEU A 783 8.34 53.82 4.04
CA LEU A 783 8.87 53.79 2.67
C LEU A 783 8.25 52.66 1.84
N VAL A 784 8.15 51.46 2.39
CA VAL A 784 7.58 50.30 1.69
C VAL A 784 6.09 50.49 1.44
N ALA A 785 5.37 51.08 2.40
CA ALA A 785 3.94 51.39 2.28
C ALA A 785 3.08 50.21 1.79
N GLY A 786 3.39 48.99 2.26
CA GLY A 786 2.69 47.75 1.91
C GLY A 786 3.01 47.15 0.54
N ARG A 787 4.01 47.68 -0.19
CA ARG A 787 4.44 47.12 -1.51
C ARG A 787 5.15 45.77 -1.40
N ALA A 788 5.75 45.47 -0.25
CA ALA A 788 6.40 44.20 0.07
C ALA A 788 6.19 43.90 1.56
N ARG A 789 6.34 42.63 1.96
CA ARG A 789 6.36 42.26 3.38
C ARG A 789 7.73 42.52 3.98
N LEU A 790 7.75 43.00 5.22
CA LEU A 790 8.96 43.37 5.94
C LEU A 790 9.27 42.39 7.06
N GLU A 791 10.49 41.84 7.03
CA GLU A 791 11.03 40.99 8.08
C GLU A 791 12.16 41.72 8.81
N SER A 792 12.08 41.83 10.14
CA SER A 792 13.18 42.35 10.96
C SER A 792 14.07 41.19 11.42
N SER A 793 15.38 41.32 11.23
CA SER A 793 16.41 40.37 11.65
C SER A 793 17.56 41.09 12.38
N GLY A 794 18.33 40.32 13.15
CA GLY A 794 19.56 40.80 13.79
C GLY A 794 19.31 41.50 15.13
N GLY A 795 20.06 41.12 16.16
CA GLY A 795 20.02 41.79 17.47
C GLY A 795 18.68 41.75 18.24
N LEU A 796 17.70 40.95 17.80
CA LEU A 796 16.40 40.86 18.45
C LEU A 796 16.50 40.20 19.83
N THR A 797 15.83 40.78 20.81
CA THR A 797 15.69 40.24 22.17
C THR A 797 14.23 40.32 22.61
N LEU A 798 13.82 39.54 23.62
CA LEU A 798 12.45 39.62 24.17
C LEU A 798 12.12 41.04 24.66
N ASP A 799 13.09 41.76 25.24
CA ASP A 799 12.91 43.12 25.74
C ASP A 799 12.65 44.13 24.61
N THR A 800 13.20 43.90 23.43
CA THR A 800 13.05 44.78 22.25
C THR A 800 11.93 44.33 21.30
N ALA A 801 11.43 43.11 21.43
CA ALA A 801 10.47 42.49 20.51
C ALA A 801 9.21 43.33 20.29
N ARG A 802 8.59 43.83 21.38
CA ARG A 802 7.38 44.66 21.28
C ARG A 802 7.62 45.97 20.54
N ALA A 803 8.71 46.67 20.87
CA ALA A 803 9.03 47.94 20.23
C ALA A 803 9.31 47.77 18.72
N VAL A 804 9.91 46.66 18.32
CA VAL A 804 10.11 46.27 16.92
C VAL A 804 8.78 45.95 16.24
N ALA A 805 7.93 45.13 16.87
CA ALA A 805 6.63 44.76 16.32
C ALA A 805 5.69 45.97 16.14
N GLU A 806 5.70 46.92 17.07
CA GLU A 806 4.93 48.17 17.01
C GLU A 806 5.39 49.13 15.90
N THR A 807 6.50 48.85 15.20
CA THR A 807 6.91 49.62 14.01
C THR A 807 6.03 49.34 12.80
N GLY A 808 5.35 48.18 12.75
CA GLY A 808 4.51 47.76 11.63
C GLY A 808 5.19 46.77 10.67
N VAL A 809 6.35 46.21 11.03
CA VAL A 809 6.94 45.06 10.30
C VAL A 809 6.02 43.83 10.38
N ASP A 810 6.04 42.99 9.34
CA ASP A 810 5.21 41.78 9.27
C ASP A 810 5.81 40.63 10.10
N PHE A 811 7.14 40.51 10.13
CA PHE A 811 7.83 39.40 10.78
C PHE A 811 8.99 39.84 11.68
N LEU A 812 9.18 39.10 12.78
CA LEU A 812 10.38 39.13 13.61
C LEU A 812 11.10 37.79 13.45
N ALA A 813 12.25 37.77 12.78
CA ALA A 813 13.03 36.57 12.50
C ALA A 813 14.01 36.25 13.63
N VAL A 814 13.68 35.25 14.43
CA VAL A 814 14.44 34.92 15.64
C VAL A 814 15.22 33.63 15.43
N GLY A 815 16.48 33.77 15.00
CA GLY A 815 17.34 32.63 14.72
C GLY A 815 17.58 31.70 15.93
N ALA A 816 17.63 32.25 17.14
CA ALA A 816 17.90 31.50 18.35
C ALA A 816 16.81 30.49 18.72
N LEU A 817 15.58 30.61 18.17
CA LEU A 817 14.46 29.72 18.49
C LEU A 817 14.79 28.25 18.22
N THR A 818 15.39 27.94 17.08
CA THR A 818 15.58 26.54 16.67
C THR A 818 16.85 25.92 17.24
N HIS A 819 17.98 26.65 17.23
CA HIS A 819 19.27 26.08 17.63
C HIS A 819 19.74 26.43 19.06
N SER A 820 19.08 27.35 19.76
CA SER A 820 19.53 27.84 21.09
C SER A 820 18.44 27.81 22.17
N SER A 821 17.26 27.29 21.88
CA SER A 821 16.20 27.22 22.89
C SER A 821 16.58 26.27 24.03
N PRO A 822 16.33 26.66 25.30
CA PRO A 822 16.53 25.76 26.42
C PRO A 822 15.52 24.62 26.35
N ALA A 823 15.97 23.39 26.60
CA ALA A 823 15.07 22.23 26.70
C ALA A 823 14.01 22.45 27.77
N LEU A 824 12.78 21.98 27.52
CA LEU A 824 11.73 21.91 28.52
C LEU A 824 11.94 20.63 29.34
N ASP A 825 11.98 20.75 30.67
CA ASP A 825 12.19 19.60 31.55
C ASP A 825 10.97 18.68 31.56
N ILE A 826 11.15 17.47 31.04
CA ILE A 826 10.15 16.40 30.90
C ILE A 826 10.85 15.09 31.26
N ALA A 827 10.17 14.25 32.05
CA ALA A 827 10.72 12.98 32.54
C ALA A 827 9.76 11.82 32.25
N LEU A 828 10.28 10.59 32.32
CA LEU A 828 9.49 9.37 32.35
C LEU A 828 9.44 8.86 33.80
N ASP A 829 8.23 8.58 34.29
CA ASP A 829 7.99 7.97 35.60
C ASP A 829 7.35 6.58 35.40
N LEU A 830 8.01 5.52 35.86
CA LEU A 830 7.38 4.20 35.93
C LEU A 830 6.35 4.15 37.06
N ARG A 831 5.17 3.61 36.75
CA ARG A 831 4.21 3.19 37.78
C ARG A 831 4.72 1.89 38.38
N GLY A 832 4.94 1.86 39.69
CA GLY A 832 5.14 0.60 40.41
C GLY A 832 3.95 -0.32 40.17
N ALA A 833 4.22 -1.60 39.94
CA ALA A 833 3.21 -2.63 39.71
C ALA A 833 2.16 -2.72 40.84
#